data_AF-A0A2V2SCD6-F1
#
_entry.id   AF-A0A2V2SCD6-F1
#
_cell.length_a   1.000
_cell.length_b   1.000
_cell.length_c   1.000
_cell.angle_alpha   90.00
_cell.angle_beta   90.00
_cell.angle_gamma   90.00
#
_symmetry.space_group_name_H-M   'P 1'
#
loop_
_entity.id
_entity.type
_entity.pdbx_description
1 polymer ?
#
loop_
_entity_poly.entity_id
_entity_poly.type
_entity_poly.pdbx_seq_one_letter_code
_entity_poly.pdbx_strand_id
1 'polypeptide(L)'
;MEEVHMRARQERLRGHVESWVPSLTYGYHGYIRCDDQTRIPGLVLVNSTSLRKPGGMLSPRERVEFTPVSVLRGVLATDVIAFDDDREAYEGVDPEDDSSYVLAVLRYVNPDRYFGILELPDGRTAFLHFSQLQNPDVPVEPGSSIRCRLEQNRRKQPPRLEAFDAAPTRIGPGRRERAFDDVPFSRSGDELLARALLARERGDFSAAGELYERAMRESPSPRAVLSYAAMRRALGQEKEAARVFESGIRRFPSNPIIHEHAGLLAASVGDFAGAIRLLEHGLTLSRRRAEQSGEKGILLSLARTFNRMADRDGTALKAAIRYYEEASEKFGNRGLPFERDKRNFELARFRHQHYRGNLVVGFLRSAGFEIVRAQMLTDRTTAGDLVVKMNNPELAESYGLPNLMLVCCKFQSEVTLQDLDAFDERIRTWGRDNGCGEGAAVLFMASLSEEIQRILNTRISDRREHCPAIIPISQEEIERKPKTTEQSHLPAAGPSIPQEEIERQAALKKLREALDKWLFQRDLFATNSPVQGDRFFGRTNALARIASAVSGSRAVGIFGLRKVGKTSLLQEFCRRCSISGDVVLYSDLLKLSSERDTNYLYWGLANELRLHSSHLSPDFKWRLGGVFEQFADVPSDFKIELAFDADLRNVLKKIGSTQISPRPKVVLMLDEVERLLPHLHEPGCRGFFEFLSYFRAVCQETKDFTMIVTAANPGIQEAAQFDRRDNPVFNFFEEAYLAAFEESECSEMVAKLGRGMGMRFEAASCSQIFKLTGGHPFITRMFCSYISDVYKAERPRPIMPEMVEALVDRYVDLKGNKDFKEIFERLERDYPEERDLCVALAQAEQPVPFESVDKSSVRHLIEYELVRLEGKAVTLSMDLLRRWLKRNYGDSEGTKRNS
;
A
#
# COMPACT_ATOMS: atom_id res chain seq x y z
N MET A 1 14.17 -21.66 6.54
CA MET A 1 13.63 -20.83 5.44
C MET A 1 12.67 -21.59 4.52
N GLU A 2 12.03 -22.69 4.96
CA GLU A 2 11.05 -23.44 4.15
C GLU A 2 9.61 -23.44 4.70
N GLU A 3 9.33 -22.75 5.80
CA GLU A 3 7.96 -22.66 6.36
C GLU A 3 7.12 -21.47 5.84
N VAL A 4 7.67 -20.61 4.98
CA VAL A 4 6.98 -19.40 4.46
C VAL A 4 6.34 -19.63 3.07
N HIS A 5 6.35 -20.85 2.53
CA HIS A 5 5.80 -21.15 1.19
C HIS A 5 4.59 -22.10 1.15
N MET A 6 3.99 -22.44 2.28
CA MET A 6 2.63 -22.98 2.32
C MET A 6 1.61 -21.84 2.31
N ARG A 7 1.39 -21.22 1.14
CA ARG A 7 0.12 -20.51 0.88
C ARG A 7 -0.98 -21.56 0.85
N ALA A 8 -1.58 -21.84 2.00
CA ALA A 8 -2.96 -22.28 2.02
C ALA A 8 -3.75 -21.30 1.13
N ARG A 9 -4.48 -21.79 0.14
CA ARG A 9 -5.44 -20.98 -0.63
C ARG A 9 -6.46 -20.43 0.36
N GLN A 10 -6.15 -19.28 0.97
CA GLN A 10 -7.12 -18.54 1.77
C GLN A 10 -8.23 -18.11 0.79
N GLU A 11 -9.43 -18.56 1.10
CA GLU A 11 -10.64 -18.27 0.36
C GLU A 11 -10.86 -16.77 0.29
N ARG A 12 -11.07 -16.24 -0.92
CA ARG A 12 -11.28 -14.81 -1.14
C ARG A 12 -12.77 -14.52 -1.00
N LEU A 13 -13.08 -13.41 -0.34
CA LEU A 13 -14.45 -12.94 -0.12
C LEU A 13 -14.75 -11.74 -1.02
N ARG A 14 -16.03 -11.60 -1.36
CA ARG A 14 -16.55 -10.47 -2.13
C ARG A 14 -17.23 -9.46 -1.21
N GLY A 15 -17.25 -8.22 -1.66
CA GLY A 15 -17.90 -7.13 -0.97
C GLY A 15 -17.95 -5.89 -1.83
N HIS A 16 -18.45 -4.80 -1.24
CA HIS A 16 -18.41 -3.48 -1.86
C HIS A 16 -17.76 -2.46 -0.92
N VAL A 17 -17.10 -1.49 -1.52
CA VAL A 17 -16.44 -0.40 -0.80
C VAL A 17 -17.52 0.54 -0.28
N GLU A 18 -17.68 0.61 1.04
CA GLU A 18 -18.60 1.55 1.69
C GLU A 18 -18.03 2.97 1.67
N SER A 19 -16.73 3.10 1.97
CA SER A 19 -16.02 4.37 1.94
C SER A 19 -14.57 4.17 1.51
N TRP A 20 -14.00 5.21 0.92
CA TRP A 20 -12.57 5.33 0.62
C TRP A 20 -12.20 6.81 0.70
N VAL A 21 -11.42 7.18 1.71
CA VAL A 21 -11.19 8.57 2.11
C VAL A 21 -9.70 8.81 2.30
N PRO A 22 -9.16 9.95 1.82
CA PRO A 22 -7.80 10.34 2.16
C PRO A 22 -7.66 10.50 3.67
N SER A 23 -6.52 10.11 4.20
CA SER A 23 -6.14 10.33 5.60
C SER A 23 -4.70 10.82 5.65
N LEU A 24 -4.47 11.85 6.46
CA LEU A 24 -3.12 12.35 6.74
C LEU A 24 -2.24 11.29 7.44
N THR A 25 -2.87 10.30 8.07
CA THR A 25 -2.20 9.20 8.78
C THR A 25 -1.98 7.97 7.88
N TYR A 26 -2.96 7.63 7.03
CA TYR A 26 -3.00 6.35 6.31
C TYR A 26 -2.78 6.47 4.80
N GLY A 27 -2.57 7.69 4.30
CA GLY A 27 -2.68 8.03 2.87
C GLY A 27 -4.13 7.90 2.40
N TYR A 28 -4.60 6.66 2.21
CA TYR A 28 -6.00 6.35 1.96
C TYR A 28 -6.44 5.14 2.79
N HIS A 29 -7.67 5.23 3.32
CA HIS A 29 -8.32 4.16 4.05
C HIS A 29 -9.81 4.11 3.73
N GLY A 30 -10.45 3.01 4.07
CA GLY A 30 -11.85 2.80 3.79
C GLY A 30 -12.41 1.58 4.49
N TYR A 31 -13.67 1.30 4.20
CA TYR A 31 -14.37 0.15 4.75
C TYR A 31 -15.02 -0.64 3.63
N ILE A 32 -14.90 -1.97 3.69
CA ILE A 32 -15.57 -2.92 2.79
C ILE A 32 -16.70 -3.57 3.57
N ARG A 33 -17.91 -3.51 3.03
CA ARG A 33 -19.00 -4.35 3.50
C ARG A 33 -18.92 -5.68 2.77
N CYS A 34 -18.65 -6.75 3.52
CA CYS A 34 -18.59 -8.11 2.97
C CYS A 34 -19.99 -8.57 2.54
N ASP A 35 -20.12 -9.29 1.44
CA ASP A 35 -21.42 -9.83 1.02
C ASP A 35 -21.89 -10.95 1.97
N ASP A 36 -20.95 -11.78 2.45
CA ASP A 36 -21.20 -12.80 3.45
C ASP A 36 -21.16 -12.21 4.87
N GLN A 37 -22.27 -11.57 5.25
CA GLN A 37 -22.47 -10.98 6.57
C GLN A 37 -22.55 -12.04 7.70
N THR A 38 -22.68 -13.32 7.38
CA THR A 38 -22.65 -14.40 8.38
C THR A 38 -21.22 -14.70 8.83
N ARG A 39 -20.27 -14.62 7.89
CA ARG A 39 -18.85 -14.86 8.15
C ARG A 39 -18.12 -13.65 8.69
N ILE A 40 -18.37 -12.46 8.13
CA ILE A 40 -17.78 -11.20 8.62
C ILE A 40 -18.90 -10.17 8.78
N PRO A 41 -19.48 -10.06 9.98
CA PRO A 41 -20.54 -9.09 10.23
C PRO A 41 -19.96 -7.66 10.23
N GLY A 42 -20.67 -6.74 9.58
CA GLY A 42 -20.34 -5.31 9.59
C GLY A 42 -19.34 -4.89 8.51
N LEU A 43 -18.41 -4.01 8.90
CA LEU A 43 -17.48 -3.33 8.02
C LEU A 43 -16.05 -3.82 8.24
N VAL A 44 -15.33 -4.12 7.17
CA VAL A 44 -13.94 -4.58 7.21
C VAL A 44 -13.03 -3.43 6.80
N LEU A 45 -12.03 -3.12 7.62
CA LEU A 45 -11.05 -2.08 7.30
C LEU A 45 -10.23 -2.47 6.07
N VAL A 46 -10.05 -1.51 5.16
CA VAL A 46 -9.12 -1.56 4.03
C VAL A 46 -8.27 -0.30 4.03
N ASN A 47 -6.98 -0.43 3.74
CA ASN A 47 -6.08 0.71 3.58
C ASN A 47 -5.26 0.60 2.29
N SER A 48 -4.53 1.65 1.93
CA SER A 48 -3.71 1.72 0.71
C SER A 48 -2.72 0.55 0.59
N THR A 49 -2.15 0.10 1.72
CA THR A 49 -1.21 -1.04 1.77
C THR A 49 -1.89 -2.41 1.61
N SER A 50 -3.21 -2.47 1.76
CA SER A 50 -4.02 -3.69 1.65
C SER A 50 -4.41 -4.02 0.20
N LEU A 51 -4.19 -3.09 -0.74
CA LEU A 51 -4.52 -3.28 -2.14
C LEU A 51 -3.50 -4.20 -2.82
N ARG A 52 -3.96 -5.14 -3.66
CA ARG A 52 -3.06 -5.99 -4.47
C ARG A 52 -2.13 -5.16 -5.36
N LYS A 53 -2.64 -4.02 -5.85
CA LYS A 53 -1.88 -3.02 -6.60
C LYS A 53 -1.65 -1.82 -5.67
N PRO A 54 -0.46 -1.70 -5.08
CA PRO A 54 -0.10 -0.55 -4.26
C PRO A 54 -0.30 0.77 -5.02
N GLY A 55 -0.83 1.80 -4.34
CA GLY A 55 -1.19 3.07 -4.98
C GLY A 55 -2.47 3.02 -5.82
N GLY A 56 -3.22 1.92 -5.79
CA GLY A 56 -4.60 1.86 -6.28
C GLY A 56 -5.50 2.81 -5.51
N MET A 57 -6.59 3.25 -6.15
CA MET A 57 -7.68 3.95 -5.49
C MET A 57 -8.93 3.11 -5.66
N LEU A 58 -9.70 3.00 -4.59
CA LEU A 58 -11.03 2.42 -4.62
C LEU A 58 -12.07 3.54 -4.71
N SER A 59 -13.22 3.24 -5.32
CA SER A 59 -14.35 4.15 -5.39
C SER A 59 -15.47 3.66 -4.46
N PRO A 60 -16.23 4.55 -3.81
CA PRO A 60 -17.43 4.14 -3.09
C PRO A 60 -18.36 3.33 -3.99
N ARG A 61 -18.89 2.23 -3.47
CA ARG A 61 -19.70 1.19 -4.13
C ARG A 61 -18.98 0.33 -5.17
N GLU A 62 -17.67 0.49 -5.34
CA GLU A 62 -16.89 -0.41 -6.20
C GLU A 62 -16.89 -1.83 -5.64
N ARG A 63 -17.03 -2.81 -6.52
CA ARG A 63 -17.03 -4.23 -6.17
C ARG A 63 -15.59 -4.69 -6.01
N VAL A 64 -15.33 -5.33 -4.88
CA VAL A 64 -13.97 -5.74 -4.50
C VAL A 64 -13.94 -7.17 -4.01
N GLU A 65 -12.88 -7.86 -4.38
CA GLU A 65 -12.55 -9.19 -3.88
C GLU A 65 -11.32 -9.04 -2.99
N PHE A 66 -11.35 -9.63 -1.81
CA PHE A 66 -10.30 -9.49 -0.81
C PHE A 66 -10.05 -10.79 -0.06
N THR A 67 -8.86 -10.93 0.50
CA THR A 67 -8.49 -12.03 1.38
C THR A 67 -8.67 -11.58 2.83
N PRO A 68 -9.60 -12.19 3.58
CA PRO A 68 -9.79 -11.87 4.99
C PRO A 68 -8.63 -12.43 5.82
N VAL A 69 -7.92 -11.56 6.53
CA VAL A 69 -6.85 -11.96 7.46
C VAL A 69 -7.34 -11.76 8.89
N SER A 70 -7.39 -12.85 9.66
CA SER A 70 -7.71 -12.78 11.08
C SER A 70 -6.57 -12.08 11.82
N VAL A 71 -6.91 -11.04 12.55
CA VAL A 71 -6.03 -10.32 13.47
C VAL A 71 -6.61 -10.41 14.89
N LEU A 72 -5.83 -10.07 15.92
CA LEU A 72 -6.23 -10.26 17.32
C LEU A 72 -7.58 -9.62 17.71
N ARG A 73 -8.04 -8.60 16.98
CA ARG A 73 -9.28 -7.83 17.27
C ARG A 73 -10.33 -7.88 16.16
N GLY A 74 -10.22 -8.82 15.22
CA GLY A 74 -11.19 -9.00 14.15
C GLY A 74 -10.54 -9.43 12.85
N VAL A 75 -11.02 -8.88 11.73
CA VAL A 75 -10.61 -9.26 10.39
C VAL A 75 -10.18 -8.02 9.63
N LEU A 76 -9.02 -8.10 8.97
CA LEU A 76 -8.52 -7.08 8.06
C LEU A 76 -8.70 -7.56 6.61
N ALA A 77 -9.12 -6.68 5.71
CA ALA A 77 -9.12 -6.98 4.29
C ALA A 77 -7.71 -6.79 3.74
N THR A 78 -7.16 -7.82 3.10
CA THR A 78 -5.85 -7.75 2.43
C THR A 78 -5.96 -8.26 1.00
N ASP A 79 -4.95 -7.98 0.17
CA ASP A 79 -4.94 -8.40 -1.24
C ASP A 79 -6.22 -8.00 -2.00
N VAL A 80 -6.68 -6.77 -1.74
CA VAL A 80 -7.94 -6.23 -2.26
C VAL A 80 -7.78 -5.89 -3.74
N ILE A 81 -8.74 -6.32 -4.55
CA ILE A 81 -8.82 -6.01 -5.98
C ILE A 81 -10.22 -5.55 -6.31
N ALA A 82 -10.33 -4.43 -7.03
CA ALA A 82 -11.55 -4.05 -7.70
C ALA A 82 -11.79 -4.91 -8.95
N PHE A 83 -13.04 -5.37 -9.12
CA PHE A 83 -13.45 -6.14 -10.28
C PHE A 83 -14.81 -5.65 -10.80
N ASP A 84 -15.05 -5.83 -12.10
CA ASP A 84 -16.35 -5.56 -12.71
C ASP A 84 -17.21 -6.84 -12.63
N ASP A 85 -18.34 -6.77 -11.91
CA ASP A 85 -19.35 -7.84 -11.83
C ASP A 85 -19.95 -8.19 -13.21
N ASP A 86 -19.77 -7.33 -14.22
CA ASP A 86 -20.26 -7.54 -15.60
C ASP A 86 -19.60 -8.73 -16.31
N ARG A 87 -18.74 -9.52 -15.63
CA ARG A 87 -18.19 -10.78 -16.14
C ARG A 87 -18.58 -12.04 -15.36
N GLU A 88 -19.19 -11.98 -14.16
CA GLU A 88 -19.51 -13.19 -13.36
C GLU A 88 -20.70 -13.01 -12.38
N ALA A 89 -21.82 -12.46 -12.82
CA ALA A 89 -23.06 -12.39 -12.03
C ALA A 89 -24.22 -13.16 -12.70
N TYR A 90 -24.16 -14.48 -12.65
CA TYR A 90 -25.33 -15.37 -12.72
C TYR A 90 -25.01 -16.61 -11.91
N GLU A 91 -25.31 -16.59 -10.61
CA GLU A 91 -25.67 -17.77 -9.81
C GLU A 91 -26.07 -17.29 -8.40
N GLY A 92 -27.29 -17.65 -7.98
CA GLY A 92 -27.70 -17.59 -6.58
C GLY A 92 -28.74 -16.53 -6.19
N VAL A 93 -29.99 -16.72 -6.58
CA VAL A 93 -31.14 -16.35 -5.73
C VAL A 93 -32.17 -17.49 -5.79
N ASP A 94 -32.62 -17.92 -4.62
CA ASP A 94 -33.49 -19.08 -4.36
C ASP A 94 -34.90 -18.90 -4.98
N PRO A 95 -35.42 -19.84 -5.79
CA PRO A 95 -36.65 -19.63 -6.58
C PRO A 95 -37.99 -19.62 -5.81
N GLU A 96 -38.04 -20.04 -4.54
CA GLU A 96 -39.31 -20.50 -3.92
C GLU A 96 -40.08 -19.54 -2.97
N ASP A 97 -39.75 -18.25 -2.85
CA ASP A 97 -40.55 -17.32 -2.00
C ASP A 97 -41.79 -16.74 -2.72
N ASP A 98 -42.94 -17.39 -2.52
CA ASP A 98 -44.21 -17.14 -3.22
C ASP A 98 -44.93 -15.82 -2.82
N SER A 99 -44.45 -15.14 -1.77
CA SER A 99 -45.09 -13.95 -1.16
C SER A 99 -44.84 -12.61 -1.90
N SER A 100 -44.02 -12.63 -2.96
CA SER A 100 -43.45 -11.43 -3.60
C SER A 100 -44.01 -11.09 -5.00
N TYR A 101 -44.99 -11.86 -5.50
CA TYR A 101 -45.56 -11.66 -6.84
C TYR A 101 -46.77 -10.72 -6.84
N VAL A 102 -46.85 -9.88 -7.86
CA VAL A 102 -47.96 -8.95 -8.12
C VAL A 102 -48.63 -9.32 -9.44
N LEU A 103 -49.95 -9.17 -9.51
CA LEU A 103 -50.74 -9.32 -10.74
C LEU A 103 -50.89 -7.96 -11.42
N ALA A 104 -50.40 -7.86 -12.66
CA ALA A 104 -50.40 -6.65 -13.46
C ALA A 104 -51.04 -6.90 -14.83
N VAL A 105 -51.65 -5.89 -15.45
CA VAL A 105 -52.28 -6.02 -16.77
C VAL A 105 -51.35 -5.46 -17.84
N LEU A 106 -51.05 -6.25 -18.88
CA LEU A 106 -50.23 -5.80 -20.00
C LEU A 106 -51.00 -4.81 -20.86
N ARG A 107 -50.55 -3.55 -20.93
CA ARG A 107 -51.26 -2.47 -21.65
C ARG A 107 -50.67 -2.15 -23.00
N TYR A 108 -49.36 -2.32 -23.15
CA TYR A 108 -48.65 -2.01 -24.37
C TYR A 108 -47.60 -3.07 -24.65
N VAL A 109 -47.42 -3.40 -25.92
CA VAL A 109 -46.43 -4.35 -26.41
C VAL A 109 -45.68 -3.72 -27.58
N ASN A 110 -44.35 -3.76 -27.51
CA ASN A 110 -43.46 -3.42 -28.61
C ASN A 110 -42.71 -4.68 -29.04
N PRO A 111 -43.20 -5.39 -30.07
CA PRO A 111 -42.60 -6.64 -30.54
C PRO A 111 -41.16 -6.45 -31.03
N ASP A 112 -40.89 -5.34 -31.72
CA ASP A 112 -39.61 -5.06 -32.38
C ASP A 112 -38.47 -4.79 -31.39
N ARG A 113 -38.80 -4.33 -30.18
CA ARG A 113 -37.86 -4.08 -29.09
C ARG A 113 -38.00 -5.06 -27.92
N TYR A 114 -38.81 -6.10 -28.09
CA TYR A 114 -38.98 -7.21 -27.17
C TYR A 114 -39.36 -6.80 -25.74
N PHE A 115 -40.27 -5.82 -25.61
CA PHE A 115 -40.76 -5.36 -24.31
C PHE A 115 -42.25 -5.01 -24.33
N GLY A 116 -42.85 -4.98 -23.14
CA GLY A 116 -44.17 -4.46 -22.88
C GLY A 116 -44.22 -3.53 -21.66
N ILE A 117 -45.36 -2.87 -21.48
CA ILE A 117 -45.65 -2.05 -20.32
C ILE A 117 -46.85 -2.65 -19.60
N LEU A 118 -46.64 -2.98 -18.34
CA LEU A 118 -47.64 -3.47 -17.40
C LEU A 118 -48.23 -2.31 -16.61
N GLU A 119 -49.52 -2.36 -16.33
CA GLU A 119 -50.21 -1.49 -15.38
C GLU A 119 -50.53 -2.30 -14.11
N LEU A 120 -50.13 -1.74 -12.98
CA LEU A 120 -50.32 -2.32 -11.65
C LEU A 120 -51.69 -1.95 -11.08
N PRO A 121 -52.21 -2.71 -10.10
CA PRO A 121 -53.52 -2.44 -9.50
C PRO A 121 -53.64 -1.06 -8.85
N ASP A 122 -52.52 -0.45 -8.48
CA ASP A 122 -52.42 0.88 -7.89
C ASP A 122 -52.26 2.02 -8.93
N GLY A 123 -52.36 1.70 -10.23
CA GLY A 123 -52.27 2.64 -11.35
C GLY A 123 -50.84 2.99 -11.80
N ARG A 124 -49.80 2.43 -11.16
CA ARG A 124 -48.40 2.61 -11.61
C ARG A 124 -48.08 1.72 -12.80
N THR A 125 -47.06 2.08 -13.57
CA THR A 125 -46.61 1.27 -14.72
C THR A 125 -45.26 0.63 -14.46
N ALA A 126 -45.10 -0.61 -14.91
CA ALA A 126 -43.86 -1.38 -14.87
C ALA A 126 -43.46 -1.83 -16.27
N PHE A 127 -42.17 -1.92 -16.54
CA PHE A 127 -41.63 -2.35 -17.82
C PHE A 127 -41.30 -3.83 -17.78
N LEU A 128 -41.79 -4.58 -18.76
CA LEU A 128 -41.55 -6.01 -18.89
C LEU A 128 -40.70 -6.23 -20.14
N HIS A 129 -39.44 -6.64 -19.99
CA HIS A 129 -38.70 -7.18 -21.12
C HIS A 129 -39.15 -8.63 -21.31
N PHE A 130 -39.46 -9.06 -22.53
CA PHE A 130 -40.07 -10.37 -22.77
C PHE A 130 -39.14 -11.55 -22.49
N SER A 131 -37.83 -11.31 -22.36
CA SER A 131 -36.89 -12.33 -21.83
C SER A 131 -37.14 -12.69 -20.36
N GLN A 132 -37.92 -11.89 -19.63
CA GLN A 132 -38.26 -12.11 -18.22
C GLN A 132 -39.58 -12.88 -18.08
N LEU A 133 -40.20 -13.32 -19.18
CA LEU A 133 -41.35 -14.21 -19.15
C LEU A 133 -40.89 -15.64 -18.84
N GLN A 134 -41.58 -16.35 -17.94
CA GLN A 134 -41.30 -17.75 -17.62
C GLN A 134 -41.41 -18.67 -18.84
N ASN A 135 -42.32 -18.34 -19.78
CA ASN A 135 -42.40 -18.97 -21.09
C ASN A 135 -42.41 -17.86 -22.17
N PRO A 136 -41.24 -17.46 -22.70
CA PRO A 136 -41.11 -16.40 -23.69
C PRO A 136 -41.82 -16.68 -25.02
N ASP A 137 -42.10 -17.97 -25.30
CA ASP A 137 -42.75 -18.42 -26.53
C ASP A 137 -44.28 -18.28 -26.50
N VAL A 138 -44.87 -17.93 -25.35
CA VAL A 138 -46.33 -17.71 -25.24
C VAL A 138 -46.64 -16.29 -25.68
N PRO A 139 -47.44 -16.09 -26.76
CA PRO A 139 -47.79 -14.77 -27.23
C PRO A 139 -48.65 -14.05 -26.18
N VAL A 140 -48.15 -12.91 -25.71
CA VAL A 140 -48.83 -12.05 -24.74
C VAL A 140 -49.47 -10.87 -25.45
N GLU A 141 -50.79 -10.80 -25.42
CA GLU A 141 -51.57 -9.72 -26.04
C GLU A 141 -51.87 -8.61 -25.01
N PRO A 142 -51.96 -7.34 -25.45
CA PRO A 142 -52.50 -6.28 -24.60
C PRO A 142 -53.85 -6.67 -24.00
N GLY A 143 -53.99 -6.57 -22.69
CA GLY A 143 -55.13 -7.05 -21.90
C GLY A 143 -54.83 -8.30 -21.07
N SER A 144 -53.72 -8.99 -21.32
CA SER A 144 -53.31 -10.18 -20.56
C SER A 144 -52.94 -9.84 -19.11
N SER A 145 -53.47 -10.60 -18.15
CA SER A 145 -53.01 -10.53 -16.75
C SER A 145 -51.73 -11.33 -16.57
N ILE A 146 -50.70 -10.67 -16.06
CA ILE A 146 -49.34 -11.19 -15.86
C ILE A 146 -49.05 -11.21 -14.35
N ARG A 147 -48.72 -12.38 -13.81
CA ARG A 147 -48.15 -12.53 -12.47
C ARG A 147 -46.64 -12.30 -12.58
N CYS A 148 -46.08 -11.32 -11.88
CA CYS A 148 -44.66 -11.00 -11.94
C CYS A 148 -44.14 -10.44 -10.61
N ARG A 149 -42.84 -10.58 -10.35
CA ARG A 149 -42.14 -9.82 -9.29
C ARG A 149 -41.74 -8.45 -9.84
N LEU A 150 -41.71 -7.44 -8.97
CA LEU A 150 -41.34 -6.07 -9.36
C LEU A 150 -40.02 -5.67 -8.72
N GLU A 151 -39.15 -5.09 -9.54
CA GLU A 151 -37.88 -4.53 -9.09
C GLU A 151 -37.73 -3.11 -9.62
N GLN A 152 -37.16 -2.20 -8.82
CA GLN A 152 -36.96 -0.82 -9.26
C GLN A 152 -35.55 -0.64 -9.82
N ASN A 153 -35.46 -0.48 -11.14
CA ASN A 153 -34.19 -0.29 -11.82
C ASN A 153 -33.68 1.14 -11.60
N ARG A 154 -32.80 1.30 -10.60
CA ARG A 154 -32.19 2.59 -10.21
C ARG A 154 -31.04 3.03 -11.13
N ARG A 155 -30.62 2.19 -12.09
CA ARG A 155 -29.58 2.54 -13.09
C ARG A 155 -30.13 3.40 -14.24
N LYS A 156 -31.45 3.40 -14.47
CA LYS A 156 -32.12 4.29 -15.45
C LYS A 156 -32.62 5.57 -14.77
N GLN A 157 -32.53 6.72 -15.46
CA GLN A 157 -33.06 7.99 -14.95
C GLN A 157 -34.14 8.55 -15.89
N PRO A 158 -35.40 8.74 -15.40
CA PRO A 158 -35.84 8.44 -14.03
C PRO A 158 -35.89 6.94 -13.71
N PRO A 159 -35.80 6.54 -12.43
CA PRO A 159 -35.88 5.14 -12.01
C PRO A 159 -37.18 4.51 -12.50
N ARG A 160 -37.11 3.35 -13.13
CA ARG A 160 -38.26 2.68 -13.73
C ARG A 160 -38.53 1.36 -13.00
N LEU A 161 -39.80 1.08 -12.71
CA LEU A 161 -40.24 -0.23 -12.22
C LEU A 161 -40.13 -1.24 -13.37
N GLU A 162 -39.49 -2.38 -13.14
CA GLU A 162 -39.31 -3.46 -14.10
C GLU A 162 -39.89 -4.76 -13.53
N ALA A 163 -40.47 -5.58 -14.40
CA ALA A 163 -41.11 -6.82 -14.03
C ALA A 163 -40.22 -8.02 -14.39
N PHE A 164 -40.07 -8.92 -13.42
CA PHE A 164 -39.24 -10.11 -13.47
C PHE A 164 -40.09 -11.35 -13.17
N ASP A 165 -39.62 -12.50 -13.65
CA ASP A 165 -40.26 -13.79 -13.42
C ASP A 165 -41.77 -13.77 -13.73
N ALA A 166 -42.08 -13.32 -14.94
CA ALA A 166 -43.42 -12.96 -15.36
C ALA A 166 -44.15 -14.13 -16.04
N ALA A 167 -45.33 -14.48 -15.58
CA ALA A 167 -46.14 -15.58 -16.12
C ALA A 167 -47.56 -15.10 -16.46
N PRO A 168 -48.07 -15.35 -17.67
CA PRO A 168 -49.47 -15.07 -18.00
C PRO A 168 -50.41 -15.96 -17.17
N THR A 169 -51.34 -15.35 -16.44
CA THR A 169 -52.41 -16.05 -15.72
C THR A 169 -53.59 -16.32 -16.66
N ARG A 170 -54.03 -17.58 -16.78
CA ARG A 170 -55.17 -17.97 -17.61
C ARG A 170 -56.46 -17.37 -17.04
N ILE A 171 -57.08 -16.43 -17.77
CA ILE A 171 -58.49 -16.07 -17.58
C ILE A 171 -59.32 -16.98 -18.51
N GLY A 172 -60.36 -17.61 -17.96
CA GLY A 172 -61.30 -18.48 -18.68
C GLY A 172 -62.05 -17.77 -19.82
N PRO A 173 -62.72 -18.52 -20.70
CA PRO A 173 -63.06 -18.11 -22.06
C PRO A 173 -64.19 -17.09 -22.09
N GLY A 174 -64.01 -15.99 -22.83
CA GLY A 174 -65.08 -15.03 -23.06
C GLY A 174 -64.76 -13.98 -24.11
N ARG A 175 -65.26 -14.23 -25.33
CA ARG A 175 -65.43 -13.31 -26.48
C ARG A 175 -64.19 -12.93 -27.31
N ARG A 176 -64.04 -13.62 -28.44
CA ARG A 176 -63.51 -13.05 -29.69
C ARG A 176 -64.64 -12.35 -30.45
N GLU A 177 -64.37 -11.16 -30.96
CA GLU A 177 -64.81 -10.54 -32.24
C GLU A 177 -64.12 -9.16 -32.30
N ARG A 178 -63.50 -8.62 -33.36
CA ARG A 178 -63.23 -8.99 -34.77
C ARG A 178 -62.07 -8.09 -35.27
N ALA A 179 -61.30 -8.65 -36.21
CA ALA A 179 -60.56 -8.05 -37.32
C ALA A 179 -59.87 -6.68 -37.16
N PHE A 180 -58.53 -6.70 -37.21
CA PHE A 180 -57.76 -5.73 -37.98
C PHE A 180 -56.75 -6.52 -38.83
N ASP A 181 -57.13 -6.73 -40.09
CA ASP A 181 -56.19 -7.11 -41.15
C ASP A 181 -55.31 -5.92 -41.54
N ASP A 182 -54.16 -6.26 -42.12
CA ASP A 182 -53.23 -5.44 -42.91
C ASP A 182 -52.26 -4.47 -42.19
N VAL A 183 -51.12 -5.01 -41.75
CA VAL A 183 -49.80 -4.40 -42.02
C VAL A 183 -48.75 -5.52 -42.22
N PRO A 184 -48.06 -5.63 -43.37
CA PRO A 184 -47.05 -6.67 -43.59
C PRO A 184 -45.69 -6.24 -43.01
N PHE A 185 -45.26 -6.85 -41.90
CA PHE A 185 -43.86 -6.80 -41.42
C PHE A 185 -43.30 -8.23 -41.32
N SER A 186 -42.12 -8.47 -41.91
CA SER A 186 -41.55 -9.81 -42.12
C SER A 186 -41.03 -10.48 -40.84
N ARG A 187 -41.76 -11.45 -40.29
CA ARG A 187 -41.48 -12.16 -39.01
C ARG A 187 -40.29 -13.15 -39.00
N SER A 188 -39.74 -13.55 -40.15
CA SER A 188 -38.79 -14.68 -40.22
C SER A 188 -37.37 -14.38 -39.70
N GLY A 189 -36.95 -13.12 -39.68
CA GLY A 189 -35.55 -12.73 -39.48
C GLY A 189 -35.09 -12.58 -38.04
N ASP A 190 -35.89 -11.89 -37.23
CA ASP A 190 -35.57 -11.61 -35.83
C ASP A 190 -35.71 -12.85 -34.95
N GLU A 191 -36.59 -13.79 -35.33
CA GLU A 191 -36.73 -15.10 -34.68
C GLU A 191 -35.44 -15.95 -34.83
N LEU A 192 -34.83 -15.95 -36.01
CA LEU A 192 -33.56 -16.65 -36.25
C LEU A 192 -32.42 -16.06 -35.41
N LEU A 193 -32.36 -14.74 -35.28
CA LEU A 193 -31.35 -14.06 -34.45
C LEU A 193 -31.55 -14.38 -32.96
N ALA A 194 -32.79 -14.38 -32.47
CA ALA A 194 -33.10 -14.74 -31.09
C ALA A 194 -32.71 -16.20 -30.78
N ARG A 195 -33.03 -17.13 -31.69
CA ARG A 195 -32.62 -18.54 -31.57
C ARG A 195 -31.11 -18.73 -31.59
N ALA A 196 -30.38 -17.97 -32.42
CA ALA A 196 -28.92 -18.00 -32.46
C ALA A 196 -28.29 -17.49 -31.15
N LEU A 197 -28.88 -16.46 -30.53
CA LEU A 197 -28.44 -15.93 -29.24
C LEU A 197 -28.70 -16.93 -28.10
N LEU A 198 -29.87 -17.57 -28.07
CA LEU A 198 -30.22 -18.61 -27.09
C LEU A 198 -29.33 -19.86 -27.21
N ALA A 199 -29.05 -20.31 -28.44
CA ALA A 199 -28.12 -21.43 -28.68
C ALA A 199 -26.70 -21.11 -28.15
N ARG A 200 -26.24 -19.87 -28.36
CA ARG A 200 -24.95 -19.39 -27.83
C ARG A 200 -24.93 -19.38 -26.29
N GLU A 201 -26.00 -18.91 -25.65
CA GLU A 201 -26.08 -18.88 -24.17
C GLU A 201 -26.13 -20.28 -23.55
N ARG A 202 -26.69 -21.26 -24.26
CA ARG A 202 -26.66 -22.68 -23.88
C ARG A 202 -25.32 -23.38 -24.15
N GLY A 203 -24.34 -22.68 -24.73
CA GLY A 203 -23.04 -23.24 -25.08
C GLY A 203 -23.01 -24.10 -26.36
N ASP A 204 -24.11 -24.19 -27.12
CA ASP A 204 -24.15 -24.90 -28.40
C ASP A 204 -23.68 -23.99 -29.54
N PHE A 205 -22.36 -23.82 -29.63
CA PHE A 205 -21.73 -22.93 -30.59
C PHE A 205 -21.85 -23.39 -32.06
N SER A 206 -22.07 -24.68 -32.28
CA SER A 206 -22.26 -25.23 -33.65
C SER A 206 -23.62 -24.84 -34.18
N ALA A 207 -24.68 -25.13 -33.41
CA ALA A 207 -26.05 -24.74 -33.78
C ALA A 207 -26.21 -23.21 -33.84
N ALA A 208 -25.59 -22.48 -32.91
CA ALA A 208 -25.58 -21.02 -32.95
C ALA A 208 -24.93 -20.49 -34.24
N GLY A 209 -23.80 -21.07 -34.67
CA GLY A 209 -23.12 -20.70 -35.92
C GLY A 209 -24.01 -20.87 -37.15
N GLU A 210 -24.66 -22.01 -37.30
CA GLU A 210 -25.59 -22.27 -38.41
C GLU A 210 -26.78 -21.30 -38.41
N LEU A 211 -27.34 -21.02 -37.22
CA LEU A 211 -28.45 -20.08 -37.05
C LEU A 211 -28.03 -18.64 -37.37
N TYR A 212 -26.81 -18.23 -37.00
CA TYR A 212 -26.26 -16.93 -37.39
C TYR A 212 -26.03 -16.82 -38.90
N GLU A 213 -25.51 -17.86 -39.55
CA GLU A 213 -25.33 -17.88 -41.01
C GLU A 213 -26.65 -17.83 -41.76
N ARG A 214 -27.68 -18.52 -41.25
CA ARG A 214 -29.04 -18.42 -41.77
C ARG A 214 -29.62 -17.03 -41.55
N ALA A 215 -29.51 -16.46 -40.35
CA ALA A 215 -29.94 -15.09 -40.07
C ALA A 215 -29.26 -14.08 -41.01
N MET A 216 -27.96 -14.24 -41.27
CA MET A 216 -27.19 -13.38 -42.19
C MET A 216 -27.56 -13.55 -43.67
N ARG A 217 -28.14 -14.69 -44.07
CA ARG A 217 -28.65 -14.92 -45.44
C ARG A 217 -30.09 -14.41 -45.59
N GLU A 218 -30.96 -14.81 -44.68
CA GLU A 218 -32.42 -14.64 -44.76
C GLU A 218 -32.86 -13.24 -44.33
N SER A 219 -32.32 -12.70 -43.23
CA SER A 219 -32.64 -11.35 -42.74
C SER A 219 -31.40 -10.68 -42.11
N PRO A 220 -30.46 -10.26 -42.95
CA PRO A 220 -29.22 -9.67 -42.48
C PRO A 220 -29.52 -8.38 -41.73
N SER A 221 -28.91 -8.24 -40.56
CA SER A 221 -29.00 -7.04 -39.74
C SER A 221 -27.64 -6.71 -39.12
N PRO A 222 -27.35 -5.44 -38.81
CA PRO A 222 -26.15 -5.07 -38.07
C PRO A 222 -25.99 -5.85 -36.75
N ARG A 223 -27.10 -6.13 -36.06
CA ARG A 223 -27.08 -6.88 -34.80
C ARG A 223 -26.66 -8.33 -34.99
N ALA A 224 -27.09 -8.99 -36.08
CA ALA A 224 -26.65 -10.34 -36.44
C ALA A 224 -25.14 -10.37 -36.75
N VAL A 225 -24.63 -9.40 -37.51
CA VAL A 225 -23.19 -9.26 -37.80
C VAL A 225 -22.38 -9.15 -36.50
N LEU A 226 -22.76 -8.21 -35.62
CA LEU A 226 -22.03 -7.94 -34.37
C LEU A 226 -22.05 -9.15 -33.43
N SER A 227 -23.20 -9.81 -33.28
CA SER A 227 -23.37 -10.95 -32.38
C SER A 227 -22.64 -12.19 -32.88
N TYR A 228 -22.68 -12.44 -34.19
CA TYR A 228 -21.98 -13.56 -34.81
C TYR A 228 -20.46 -13.39 -34.74
N ALA A 229 -19.95 -12.21 -35.08
CA ALA A 229 -18.52 -11.92 -35.01
C ALA A 229 -17.99 -11.94 -33.56
N ALA A 230 -18.79 -11.46 -32.59
CA ALA A 230 -18.45 -11.54 -31.17
C ALA A 230 -18.33 -12.99 -30.68
N MET A 231 -19.25 -13.88 -31.09
CA MET A 231 -19.17 -15.31 -30.77
C MET A 231 -17.92 -15.94 -31.37
N ARG A 232 -17.65 -15.73 -32.67
CA ARG A 232 -16.45 -16.27 -33.33
C ARG A 232 -15.16 -15.80 -32.66
N ARG A 233 -15.11 -14.54 -32.22
CA ARG A 233 -13.99 -14.00 -31.44
C ARG A 233 -13.83 -14.67 -30.07
N ALA A 234 -14.93 -14.93 -29.35
CA ALA A 234 -14.89 -15.63 -28.06
C ALA A 234 -14.34 -17.06 -28.19
N LEU A 235 -14.52 -17.68 -29.36
CA LEU A 235 -13.98 -19.01 -29.70
C LEU A 235 -12.53 -18.96 -30.24
N GLY A 236 -11.87 -17.81 -30.24
CA GLY A 236 -10.51 -17.63 -30.80
C GLY A 236 -10.44 -17.68 -32.33
N GLN A 237 -11.58 -17.65 -33.04
CA GLN A 237 -11.65 -17.75 -34.50
C GLN A 237 -11.60 -16.35 -35.14
N GLU A 238 -10.48 -15.65 -34.97
CA GLU A 238 -10.33 -14.25 -35.37
C GLU A 238 -10.45 -14.04 -36.90
N LYS A 239 -9.98 -15.00 -37.71
CA LYS A 239 -10.10 -14.96 -39.17
C LYS A 239 -11.55 -15.04 -39.64
N GLU A 240 -12.35 -15.90 -39.01
CA GLU A 240 -13.78 -16.01 -39.33
C GLU A 240 -14.55 -14.77 -38.84
N ALA A 241 -14.21 -14.24 -37.66
CA ALA A 241 -14.78 -12.98 -37.18
C ALA A 241 -14.50 -11.82 -38.15
N ALA A 242 -13.28 -11.74 -38.70
CA ALA A 242 -12.91 -10.74 -39.70
C ALA A 242 -13.74 -10.90 -40.99
N ARG A 243 -13.92 -12.13 -41.49
CA ARG A 243 -14.80 -12.40 -42.65
C ARG A 243 -16.25 -11.98 -42.42
N VAL A 244 -16.78 -12.23 -41.23
CA VAL A 244 -18.14 -11.80 -40.85
C VAL A 244 -18.25 -10.28 -40.88
N PHE A 245 -17.24 -9.56 -40.35
CA PHE A 245 -17.20 -8.10 -40.43
C PHE A 245 -17.04 -7.57 -41.86
N GLU A 246 -16.19 -8.16 -42.69
CA GLU A 246 -16.05 -7.78 -44.11
C GLU A 246 -17.35 -7.97 -44.88
N SER A 247 -18.06 -9.08 -44.64
CA SER A 247 -19.40 -9.31 -45.19
C SER A 247 -20.40 -8.27 -44.67
N GLY A 248 -20.33 -7.95 -43.38
CA GLY A 248 -21.17 -6.94 -42.73
C GLY A 248 -20.95 -5.53 -43.30
N ILE A 249 -19.70 -5.12 -43.51
CA ILE A 249 -19.34 -3.82 -44.08
C ILE A 249 -19.82 -3.70 -45.53
N ARG A 250 -19.68 -4.76 -46.34
CA ARG A 250 -20.20 -4.77 -47.71
C ARG A 250 -21.72 -4.58 -47.77
N ARG A 251 -22.44 -5.15 -46.79
CA ARG A 251 -23.92 -5.11 -46.76
C ARG A 251 -24.48 -3.88 -46.04
N PHE A 252 -23.72 -3.32 -45.10
CA PHE A 252 -24.10 -2.15 -44.30
C PHE A 252 -22.97 -1.10 -44.26
N PRO A 253 -22.60 -0.52 -45.42
CA PRO A 253 -21.42 0.35 -45.54
C PRO A 253 -21.55 1.65 -44.74
N SER A 254 -22.76 2.10 -44.42
CA SER A 254 -23.03 3.32 -43.66
C SER A 254 -23.20 3.10 -42.15
N ASN A 255 -22.98 1.88 -41.64
CA ASN A 255 -23.16 1.58 -40.21
C ASN A 255 -21.85 1.80 -39.41
N PRO A 256 -21.76 2.82 -38.55
CA PRO A 256 -20.53 3.13 -37.83
C PRO A 256 -20.13 2.09 -36.77
N ILE A 257 -21.10 1.39 -36.17
CA ILE A 257 -20.84 0.41 -35.10
C ILE A 257 -20.14 -0.83 -35.68
N ILE A 258 -20.51 -1.27 -36.89
CA ILE A 258 -19.82 -2.39 -37.55
C ILE A 258 -18.35 -2.04 -37.82
N HIS A 259 -18.08 -0.80 -38.26
CA HIS A 259 -16.73 -0.30 -38.49
C HIS A 259 -15.92 -0.19 -37.18
N GLU A 260 -16.55 0.24 -36.08
CA GLU A 260 -15.95 0.27 -34.75
C GLU A 260 -15.49 -1.11 -34.30
N HIS A 261 -16.38 -2.10 -34.32
CA HIS A 261 -16.09 -3.44 -33.84
C HIS A 261 -15.12 -4.19 -34.77
N ALA A 262 -15.18 -3.96 -36.08
CA ALA A 262 -14.19 -4.48 -37.04
C ALA A 262 -12.80 -3.87 -36.78
N GLY A 263 -12.73 -2.57 -36.53
CA GLY A 263 -11.48 -1.89 -36.17
C GLY A 263 -10.89 -2.37 -34.86
N LEU A 264 -11.72 -2.62 -33.83
CA LEU A 264 -11.29 -3.22 -32.57
C LEU A 264 -10.74 -4.65 -32.74
N LEU A 265 -11.32 -5.45 -33.64
CA LEU A 265 -10.80 -6.78 -33.97
C LEU A 265 -9.44 -6.67 -34.68
N ALA A 266 -9.33 -5.79 -35.68
CA ALA A 266 -8.07 -5.52 -36.38
C ALA A 266 -6.96 -5.08 -35.40
N ALA A 267 -7.30 -4.22 -34.43
CA ALA A 267 -6.36 -3.77 -33.39
C ALA A 267 -5.96 -4.88 -32.41
N SER A 268 -6.82 -5.87 -32.15
CA SER A 268 -6.45 -7.02 -31.30
C SER A 268 -5.52 -8.01 -31.98
N VAL A 269 -5.59 -8.15 -33.31
CA VAL A 269 -4.71 -9.05 -34.08
C VAL A 269 -3.41 -8.36 -34.55
N GLY A 270 -3.21 -7.09 -34.18
CA GLY A 270 -2.00 -6.32 -34.47
C GLY A 270 -1.99 -5.59 -35.83
N ASP A 271 -3.08 -5.61 -36.60
CA ASP A 271 -3.24 -4.79 -37.81
C ASP A 271 -3.68 -3.37 -37.44
N PHE A 272 -2.73 -2.57 -36.94
CA PHE A 272 -2.99 -1.20 -36.52
C PHE A 272 -3.40 -0.30 -37.69
N ALA A 273 -2.80 -0.50 -38.88
CA ALA A 273 -3.12 0.30 -40.05
C ALA A 273 -4.55 0.05 -40.54
N GLY A 274 -4.98 -1.22 -40.59
CA GLY A 274 -6.37 -1.58 -40.89
C GLY A 274 -7.35 -1.09 -39.83
N ALA A 275 -6.99 -1.23 -38.55
CA ALA A 275 -7.81 -0.74 -37.44
C ALA A 275 -8.06 0.77 -37.53
N ILE A 276 -7.02 1.58 -37.75
CA ILE A 276 -7.13 3.04 -37.88
C ILE A 276 -8.03 3.40 -39.06
N ARG A 277 -7.83 2.79 -40.24
CA ARG A 277 -8.69 3.05 -41.41
C ARG A 277 -10.16 2.77 -41.14
N LEU A 278 -10.47 1.62 -40.52
CA LEU A 278 -11.84 1.22 -40.20
C LEU A 278 -12.48 2.18 -39.18
N LEU A 279 -11.74 2.53 -38.13
CA LEU A 279 -12.21 3.42 -37.08
C LEU A 279 -12.39 4.86 -37.57
N GLU A 280 -11.48 5.41 -38.38
CA GLU A 280 -11.62 6.75 -38.98
C GLU A 280 -12.82 6.83 -39.93
N HIS A 281 -13.08 5.75 -40.69
CA HIS A 281 -14.26 5.67 -41.53
C HIS A 281 -15.55 5.63 -40.68
N GLY A 282 -15.57 4.80 -39.62
CA GLY A 282 -16.68 4.75 -38.66
C GLY A 282 -16.93 6.09 -37.95
N LEU A 283 -15.86 6.82 -37.62
CA LEU A 283 -15.94 8.16 -37.03
C LEU A 283 -16.57 9.16 -38.02
N THR A 284 -16.15 9.12 -39.28
CA THR A 284 -16.70 9.97 -40.35
C THR A 284 -18.20 9.71 -40.55
N LEU A 285 -18.62 8.45 -40.55
CA LEU A 285 -20.03 8.06 -40.65
C LEU A 285 -20.84 8.53 -39.43
N SER A 286 -20.27 8.43 -38.23
CA SER A 286 -20.92 8.87 -36.99
C SER A 286 -21.14 10.38 -36.97
N ARG A 287 -20.14 11.17 -37.39
CA ARG A 287 -20.22 12.65 -37.45
C ARG A 287 -21.22 13.17 -38.48
N ARG A 288 -21.50 12.40 -39.55
CA ARG A 288 -22.50 12.76 -40.57
C ARG A 288 -23.94 12.52 -40.12
N ARG A 289 -24.17 11.72 -39.08
CA ARG A 289 -25.50 11.42 -38.55
C ARG A 289 -25.86 12.43 -37.46
N ALA A 290 -27.05 13.03 -37.54
CA ALA A 290 -27.50 14.06 -36.59
C ALA A 290 -27.56 13.60 -35.11
N GLU A 291 -27.51 12.29 -34.85
CA GLU A 291 -27.75 11.71 -33.52
C GLU A 291 -26.50 11.54 -32.64
N GLN A 292 -25.28 11.85 -33.10
CA GLN A 292 -23.99 11.75 -32.32
C GLN A 292 -23.73 10.43 -31.55
N SER A 293 -24.57 9.41 -31.73
CA SER A 293 -24.55 8.16 -30.99
C SER A 293 -23.46 7.23 -31.55
N GLY A 294 -22.53 6.81 -30.69
CA GLY A 294 -21.39 5.94 -31.05
C GLY A 294 -20.04 6.66 -31.25
N GLU A 295 -20.03 7.98 -31.42
CA GLU A 295 -18.80 8.75 -31.66
C GLU A 295 -17.78 8.60 -30.51
N LYS A 296 -18.27 8.59 -29.27
CA LYS A 296 -17.44 8.49 -28.04
C LYS A 296 -16.65 7.17 -27.98
N GLY A 297 -17.27 6.05 -28.37
CA GLY A 297 -16.66 4.73 -28.36
C GLY A 297 -15.56 4.60 -29.42
N ILE A 298 -15.82 5.14 -30.61
CA ILE A 298 -14.87 5.13 -31.73
C ILE A 298 -13.65 6.00 -31.42
N LEU A 299 -13.84 7.20 -30.86
CA LEU A 299 -12.74 8.08 -30.44
C LEU A 299 -11.84 7.40 -29.39
N LEU A 300 -12.44 6.76 -28.39
CA LEU A 300 -11.68 6.02 -27.37
C LEU A 300 -10.96 4.80 -27.98
N SER A 301 -11.57 4.12 -28.93
CA SER A 301 -10.98 2.99 -29.66
C SER A 301 -9.81 3.41 -30.54
N LEU A 302 -9.91 4.56 -31.23
CA LEU A 302 -8.79 5.19 -31.94
C LEU A 302 -7.66 5.52 -30.98
N ALA A 303 -7.98 6.18 -29.86
CA ALA A 303 -6.99 6.56 -28.86
C ALA A 303 -6.22 5.33 -28.34
N ARG A 304 -6.92 4.25 -28.00
CA ARG A 304 -6.31 2.98 -27.54
C ARG A 304 -5.46 2.32 -28.63
N THR A 305 -5.91 2.36 -29.88
CA THR A 305 -5.18 1.77 -31.02
C THR A 305 -3.89 2.53 -31.31
N PHE A 306 -3.95 3.86 -31.39
CA PHE A 306 -2.77 4.70 -31.54
C PHE A 306 -1.81 4.57 -30.34
N ASN A 307 -2.31 4.41 -29.11
CA ASN A 307 -1.45 4.20 -27.94
C ASN A 307 -0.70 2.86 -27.98
N ARG A 308 -1.34 1.79 -28.47
CA ARG A 308 -0.65 0.49 -28.69
C ARG A 308 0.35 0.55 -29.83
N MET A 309 0.01 1.26 -30.91
CA MET A 309 0.94 1.53 -32.02
C MET A 309 2.14 2.35 -31.54
N ALA A 310 1.93 3.28 -30.62
CA ALA A 310 2.95 4.13 -30.02
C ALA A 310 4.02 3.39 -29.21
N ASP A 311 3.77 2.14 -28.79
CA ASP A 311 4.81 1.29 -28.22
C ASP A 311 5.85 0.85 -29.28
N ARG A 312 5.49 0.88 -30.57
CA ARG A 312 6.39 0.59 -31.71
C ARG A 312 6.87 1.85 -32.43
N ASP A 313 6.00 2.86 -32.54
CA ASP A 313 6.27 4.10 -33.26
C ASP A 313 5.78 5.31 -32.45
N GLY A 314 6.71 6.02 -31.80
CA GLY A 314 6.40 7.16 -30.92
C GLY A 314 5.63 8.30 -31.61
N THR A 315 5.59 8.37 -32.94
CA THR A 315 4.81 9.39 -33.67
C THR A 315 3.29 9.25 -33.45
N ALA A 316 2.83 8.04 -33.13
CA ALA A 316 1.41 7.75 -32.86
C ALA A 316 0.90 8.32 -31.52
N LEU A 317 1.79 8.70 -30.59
CA LEU A 317 1.40 9.24 -29.27
C LEU A 317 0.55 10.51 -29.39
N LYS A 318 0.92 11.40 -30.32
CA LYS A 318 0.20 12.67 -30.53
C LYS A 318 -1.26 12.42 -30.93
N ALA A 319 -1.48 11.47 -31.85
CA ALA A 319 -2.81 11.07 -32.27
C ALA A 319 -3.58 10.40 -31.14
N ALA A 320 -2.92 9.53 -30.37
CA ALA A 320 -3.52 8.84 -29.22
C ALA A 320 -4.08 9.84 -28.19
N ILE A 321 -3.28 10.85 -27.80
CA ILE A 321 -3.67 11.88 -26.84
C ILE A 321 -4.82 12.73 -27.40
N ARG A 322 -4.71 13.18 -28.66
CA ARG A 322 -5.75 13.99 -29.30
C ARG A 322 -7.12 13.30 -29.30
N TYR A 323 -7.18 12.04 -29.72
CA TYR A 323 -8.45 11.29 -29.74
C TYR A 323 -8.99 10.99 -28.34
N TYR A 324 -8.10 10.82 -27.35
CA TYR A 324 -8.51 10.66 -25.96
C TYR A 324 -9.12 11.94 -25.37
N GLU A 325 -8.50 13.10 -25.61
CA GLU A 325 -9.02 14.40 -25.18
C GLU A 325 -10.38 14.68 -25.82
N GLU A 326 -10.50 14.45 -27.13
CA GLU A 326 -11.78 14.60 -27.84
C GLU A 326 -12.86 13.64 -27.30
N ALA A 327 -12.49 12.39 -26.99
CA ALA A 327 -13.41 11.46 -26.34
C ALA A 327 -13.86 12.01 -24.96
N SER A 328 -12.90 12.45 -24.13
CA SER A 328 -13.14 12.95 -22.78
C SER A 328 -14.07 14.16 -22.76
N GLU A 329 -13.87 15.12 -23.67
CA GLU A 329 -14.76 16.29 -23.81
C GLU A 329 -16.21 15.87 -24.09
N LYS A 330 -16.40 14.87 -24.97
CA LYS A 330 -17.73 14.36 -25.31
C LYS A 330 -18.36 13.53 -24.18
N PHE A 331 -17.58 12.96 -23.27
CA PHE A 331 -18.11 12.33 -22.05
C PHE A 331 -18.57 13.35 -20.99
N GLY A 332 -18.07 14.59 -21.03
CA GLY A 332 -18.49 15.70 -20.16
C GLY A 332 -18.10 15.54 -18.69
N ASN A 333 -18.75 16.31 -17.80
CA ASN A 333 -18.45 16.37 -16.35
C ASN A 333 -18.58 15.05 -15.56
N ARG A 334 -19.09 13.99 -16.18
CA ARG A 334 -19.13 12.64 -15.57
C ARG A 334 -17.81 11.89 -15.71
N GLY A 335 -16.86 12.40 -16.49
CA GLY A 335 -15.58 11.76 -16.77
C GLY A 335 -15.71 10.52 -17.67
N LEU A 336 -14.57 10.05 -18.20
CA LEU A 336 -14.51 8.74 -18.86
C LEU A 336 -14.74 7.63 -17.82
N PRO A 337 -15.52 6.58 -18.14
CA PRO A 337 -15.87 5.53 -17.18
C PRO A 337 -14.69 4.61 -16.77
N PHE A 338 -13.51 4.73 -17.39
CA PHE A 338 -12.39 3.79 -17.20
C PHE A 338 -11.11 4.48 -16.69
N GLU A 339 -10.82 4.35 -15.39
CA GLU A 339 -9.58 4.83 -14.76
C GLU A 339 -8.31 4.24 -15.39
N ARG A 340 -8.38 3.02 -15.97
CA ARG A 340 -7.27 2.41 -16.71
C ARG A 340 -6.88 3.22 -17.95
N ASP A 341 -7.85 3.73 -18.69
CA ASP A 341 -7.56 4.56 -19.86
C ASP A 341 -6.90 5.85 -19.41
N LYS A 342 -7.47 6.54 -18.41
CA LYS A 342 -6.88 7.75 -17.83
C LYS A 342 -5.41 7.56 -17.48
N ARG A 343 -5.04 6.48 -16.78
CA ARG A 343 -3.63 6.15 -16.45
C ARG A 343 -2.77 5.95 -17.70
N ASN A 344 -3.26 5.21 -18.69
CA ASN A 344 -2.53 4.95 -19.94
C ASN A 344 -2.27 6.26 -20.70
N PHE A 345 -3.24 7.17 -20.73
CA PHE A 345 -3.10 8.44 -21.44
C PHE A 345 -2.31 9.48 -20.65
N GLU A 346 -2.32 9.46 -19.32
CA GLU A 346 -1.34 10.22 -18.53
C GLU A 346 0.10 9.76 -18.82
N LEU A 347 0.33 8.44 -18.93
CA LEU A 347 1.62 7.92 -19.38
C LEU A 347 1.94 8.30 -20.83
N ALA A 348 0.95 8.27 -21.73
CA ALA A 348 1.14 8.70 -23.11
C ALA A 348 1.52 10.19 -23.20
N ARG A 349 0.87 11.06 -22.41
CA ARG A 349 1.19 12.49 -22.29
C ARG A 349 2.61 12.69 -21.79
N PHE A 350 2.99 11.97 -20.74
CA PHE A 350 4.37 11.99 -20.22
C PHE A 350 5.40 11.61 -21.29
N ARG A 351 5.14 10.54 -22.07
CA ARG A 351 6.03 10.12 -23.17
C ARG A 351 6.07 11.12 -24.32
N HIS A 352 4.95 11.75 -24.64
CA HIS A 352 4.84 12.69 -25.76
C HIS A 352 5.46 14.05 -25.46
N GLN A 353 5.37 14.51 -24.20
CA GLN A 353 5.78 15.86 -23.81
C GLN A 353 7.23 16.17 -24.17
N HIS A 354 8.13 15.20 -24.01
CA HIS A 354 9.55 15.39 -24.25
C HIS A 354 10.21 14.07 -24.65
N TYR A 355 11.24 14.13 -25.51
CA TYR A 355 12.01 12.96 -25.96
C TYR A 355 12.50 12.07 -24.80
N ARG A 356 13.11 12.69 -23.77
CA ARG A 356 13.50 12.03 -22.52
C ARG A 356 12.35 11.26 -21.84
N GLY A 357 11.12 11.77 -21.85
CA GLY A 357 9.99 11.07 -21.26
C GLY A 357 9.75 9.71 -21.93
N ASN A 358 9.82 9.67 -23.27
CA ASN A 358 9.73 8.41 -24.00
C ASN A 358 10.95 7.49 -23.76
N LEU A 359 12.16 8.06 -23.75
CA LEU A 359 13.40 7.33 -23.49
C LEU A 359 13.39 6.65 -22.10
N VAL A 360 13.00 7.39 -21.05
CA VAL A 360 12.93 6.90 -19.67
C VAL A 360 11.91 5.76 -19.53
N VAL A 361 10.73 5.90 -20.13
CA VAL A 361 9.72 4.84 -20.12
C VAL A 361 10.23 3.58 -20.82
N GLY A 362 10.92 3.73 -21.95
CA GLY A 362 11.58 2.62 -22.64
C GLY A 362 12.63 1.94 -21.75
N PHE A 363 13.57 2.71 -21.22
CA PHE A 363 14.62 2.22 -20.33
C PHE A 363 14.07 1.47 -19.12
N LEU A 364 13.07 2.02 -18.43
CA LEU A 364 12.45 1.40 -17.26
C LEU A 364 11.78 0.06 -17.62
N ARG A 365 11.03 0.01 -18.73
CA ARG A 365 10.40 -1.23 -19.19
C ARG A 365 11.45 -2.29 -19.55
N SER A 366 12.51 -1.91 -20.27
CA SER A 366 13.62 -2.82 -20.61
C SER A 366 14.36 -3.31 -19.37
N ALA A 367 14.51 -2.47 -18.34
CA ALA A 367 15.09 -2.86 -17.05
C ALA A 367 14.14 -3.71 -16.18
N GLY A 368 12.92 -4.01 -16.65
CA GLY A 368 11.96 -4.88 -15.96
C GLY A 368 11.06 -4.18 -14.95
N PHE A 369 10.92 -2.86 -15.00
CA PHE A 369 9.98 -2.12 -14.18
C PHE A 369 8.57 -2.08 -14.79
N GLU A 370 7.56 -2.22 -13.94
CA GLU A 370 6.17 -1.92 -14.29
C GLU A 370 5.85 -0.47 -13.90
N ILE A 371 5.35 0.33 -14.84
CA ILE A 371 4.92 1.71 -14.56
C ILE A 371 3.49 1.67 -14.01
N VAL A 372 3.34 2.01 -12.73
CA VAL A 372 2.07 1.98 -11.99
C VAL A 372 1.27 3.26 -12.24
N ARG A 373 1.95 4.40 -12.24
CA ARG A 373 1.36 5.73 -12.40
C ARG A 373 2.34 6.67 -13.08
N ALA A 374 1.80 7.59 -13.87
CA ALA A 374 2.50 8.74 -14.41
C ALA A 374 1.74 10.01 -14.03
N GLN A 375 2.46 11.07 -13.69
CA GLN A 375 1.89 12.37 -13.37
C GLN A 375 2.80 13.49 -13.87
N MET A 376 2.20 14.44 -14.59
CA MET A 376 2.87 15.68 -14.95
C MET A 376 2.89 16.63 -13.76
N LEU A 377 4.02 17.33 -13.54
CA LEU A 377 4.06 18.41 -12.55
C LEU A 377 3.26 19.62 -13.06
N THR A 378 2.94 20.53 -12.13
CA THR A 378 2.11 21.73 -12.37
C THR A 378 2.57 22.53 -13.58
N ASP A 379 3.88 22.72 -13.74
CA ASP A 379 4.47 23.15 -15.00
C ASP A 379 4.79 21.94 -15.87
N ARG A 380 3.89 21.66 -16.82
CA ARG A 380 3.94 20.52 -17.74
C ARG A 380 5.21 20.47 -18.60
N THR A 381 6.02 21.52 -18.63
CA THR A 381 7.25 21.58 -19.42
C THR A 381 8.52 21.30 -18.61
N THR A 382 8.40 21.23 -17.27
CA THR A 382 9.56 21.16 -16.38
C THR A 382 9.98 19.73 -16.04
N ALA A 383 9.04 18.90 -15.62
CA ALA A 383 9.26 17.51 -15.23
C ALA A 383 7.96 16.71 -15.16
N GLY A 384 8.10 15.40 -15.00
CA GLY A 384 7.01 14.55 -14.55
C GLY A 384 7.53 13.44 -13.63
N ASP A 385 6.63 12.93 -12.78
CA ASP A 385 6.90 11.85 -11.86
C ASP A 385 6.24 10.55 -12.37
N LEU A 386 6.96 9.44 -12.21
CA LEU A 386 6.50 8.08 -12.42
C LEU A 386 6.59 7.32 -11.10
N VAL A 387 5.58 6.50 -10.81
CA VAL A 387 5.66 5.48 -9.78
C VAL A 387 5.90 4.16 -10.48
N VAL A 388 7.02 3.51 -10.16
CA VAL A 388 7.41 2.25 -10.78
C VAL A 388 7.44 1.14 -9.74
N LYS A 389 7.08 -0.06 -10.17
CA LYS A 389 7.19 -1.30 -9.41
C LYS A 389 8.33 -2.14 -9.98
N MET A 390 9.19 -2.63 -9.09
CA MET A 390 10.30 -3.48 -9.46
C MET A 390 9.87 -4.95 -9.50
N ASN A 391 9.97 -5.58 -10.67
CA ASN A 391 9.65 -7.01 -10.83
C ASN A 391 10.90 -7.90 -10.80
N ASN A 392 12.09 -7.35 -10.51
CA ASN A 392 13.34 -8.10 -10.40
C ASN A 392 13.75 -8.27 -8.91
N PRO A 393 13.53 -9.45 -8.30
CA PRO A 393 13.90 -9.71 -6.91
C PRO A 393 15.40 -9.58 -6.64
N GLU A 394 16.25 -9.92 -7.62
CA GLU A 394 17.71 -9.88 -7.47
C GLU A 394 18.20 -8.44 -7.26
N LEU A 395 17.66 -7.47 -8.01
CA LEU A 395 17.97 -6.06 -7.83
C LEU A 395 17.42 -5.53 -6.50
N ALA A 396 16.21 -5.94 -6.13
CA ALA A 396 15.60 -5.55 -4.86
C ALA A 396 16.46 -5.99 -3.67
N GLU A 397 16.91 -7.25 -3.70
CA GLU A 397 17.69 -7.86 -2.64
C GLU A 397 19.14 -7.36 -2.60
N SER A 398 19.77 -7.17 -3.77
CA SER A 398 21.17 -6.74 -3.86
C SER A 398 21.36 -5.30 -3.40
N TYR A 399 20.41 -4.41 -3.72
CA TYR A 399 20.52 -2.98 -3.45
C TYR A 399 19.64 -2.49 -2.29
N GLY A 400 18.83 -3.39 -1.69
CA GLY A 400 17.92 -3.02 -0.61
C GLY A 400 16.86 -1.99 -1.04
N LEU A 401 16.40 -2.09 -2.30
CA LEU A 401 15.45 -1.14 -2.90
C LEU A 401 14.00 -1.50 -2.54
N PRO A 402 13.13 -0.50 -2.31
CA PRO A 402 11.71 -0.75 -2.05
C PRO A 402 11.01 -1.31 -3.30
N ASN A 403 9.91 -2.04 -3.09
CA ASN A 403 9.11 -2.64 -4.18
C ASN A 403 8.54 -1.57 -5.13
N LEU A 404 8.18 -0.41 -4.59
CA LEU A 404 7.79 0.77 -5.36
C LEU A 404 8.86 1.86 -5.22
N MET A 405 9.17 2.52 -6.32
CA MET A 405 10.08 3.65 -6.36
C MET A 405 9.43 4.85 -7.05
N LEU A 406 9.74 6.04 -6.54
CA LEU A 406 9.44 7.29 -7.22
C LEU A 406 10.58 7.60 -8.20
N VAL A 407 10.20 7.93 -9.43
CA VAL A 407 11.11 8.30 -10.51
C VAL A 407 10.70 9.66 -11.04
N CYS A 408 11.57 10.66 -10.91
CA CYS A 408 11.36 11.97 -11.52
C CYS A 408 12.12 12.04 -12.85
N CYS A 409 11.47 12.52 -13.90
CA CYS A 409 12.12 12.83 -15.17
C CYS A 409 12.07 14.34 -15.39
N LYS A 410 13.23 15.01 -15.28
CA LYS A 410 13.36 16.42 -15.62
C LYS A 410 13.39 16.57 -17.15
N PHE A 411 12.61 17.50 -17.68
CA PHE A 411 12.54 17.82 -19.11
C PHE A 411 13.36 19.06 -19.50
N GLN A 412 13.76 19.89 -18.52
CA GLN A 412 14.74 20.96 -18.74
C GLN A 412 16.16 20.42 -18.73
N SER A 413 17.08 21.13 -19.38
CA SER A 413 18.48 20.68 -19.53
C SER A 413 19.25 20.74 -18.21
N GLU A 414 18.97 21.75 -17.38
CA GLU A 414 19.62 21.96 -16.09
C GLU A 414 18.71 21.50 -14.94
N VAL A 415 19.35 20.99 -13.89
CA VAL A 415 18.72 20.69 -12.60
C VAL A 415 19.30 21.65 -11.59
N THR A 416 18.43 22.35 -10.87
CA THR A 416 18.81 23.33 -9.84
C THR A 416 18.70 22.72 -8.44
N LEU A 417 19.22 23.42 -7.43
CA LEU A 417 18.99 23.06 -6.01
C LEU A 417 17.51 23.05 -5.65
N GLN A 418 16.74 24.05 -6.11
CA GLN A 418 15.30 24.13 -5.87
C GLN A 418 14.54 22.92 -6.44
N ASP A 419 14.99 22.38 -7.59
CA ASP A 419 14.39 21.18 -8.16
C ASP A 419 14.60 19.95 -7.27
N LEU A 420 15.78 19.83 -6.65
CA LEU A 420 16.11 18.76 -5.72
C LEU A 420 15.28 18.88 -4.44
N ASP A 421 15.20 20.08 -3.86
CA ASP A 421 14.41 20.34 -2.65
C ASP A 421 12.92 20.05 -2.88
N ALA A 422 12.37 20.50 -4.01
CA ALA A 422 11.01 20.19 -4.41
C ALA A 422 10.80 18.69 -4.63
N PHE A 423 11.81 17.97 -5.16
CA PHE A 423 11.72 16.53 -5.31
C PHE A 423 11.72 15.82 -3.95
N ASP A 424 12.51 16.29 -2.98
CA ASP A 424 12.51 15.74 -1.62
C ASP A 424 11.17 15.85 -0.93
N GLU A 425 10.53 17.02 -1.00
CA GLU A 425 9.18 17.19 -0.46
C GLU A 425 8.19 16.21 -1.09
N ARG A 426 8.30 15.95 -2.39
CA ARG A 426 7.48 14.95 -3.08
C ARG A 426 7.80 13.54 -2.63
N ILE A 427 9.07 13.17 -2.45
CA ILE A 427 9.41 11.83 -1.97
C ILE A 427 8.90 11.64 -0.53
N ARG A 428 9.05 12.63 0.36
CA ARG A 428 8.52 12.58 1.74
C ARG A 428 7.00 12.46 1.77
N THR A 429 6.31 13.22 0.93
CA THR A 429 4.84 13.18 0.83
C THR A 429 4.38 11.82 0.28
N TRP A 430 5.02 11.35 -0.79
CA TRP A 430 4.72 10.05 -1.39
C TRP A 430 5.01 8.88 -0.43
N GLY A 431 6.12 8.92 0.30
CA GLY A 431 6.49 7.91 1.30
C GLY A 431 5.46 7.80 2.42
N ARG A 432 4.98 8.95 2.92
CA ARG A 432 3.87 9.02 3.90
C ARG A 432 2.58 8.41 3.34
N ASP A 433 2.16 8.81 2.14
CA ASP A 433 0.88 8.41 1.57
C ASP A 433 0.80 6.92 1.15
N ASN A 434 1.95 6.29 0.85
CA ASN A 434 1.98 4.94 0.27
C ASN A 434 2.62 3.89 1.20
N GLY A 435 3.00 4.28 2.43
CA GLY A 435 3.60 3.36 3.40
C GLY A 435 4.88 2.68 2.91
N CYS A 436 5.55 3.26 1.91
CA CYS A 436 6.74 2.70 1.27
C CYS A 436 7.99 3.31 1.89
N GLY A 437 8.98 2.47 2.20
CA GLY A 437 10.22 2.90 2.83
C GLY A 437 11.02 3.92 2.01
N GLU A 438 11.66 4.86 2.70
CA GLU A 438 12.52 5.95 2.19
C GLU A 438 13.89 5.42 1.69
N GLY A 439 13.88 4.36 0.88
CA GLY A 439 15.10 3.67 0.45
C GLY A 439 15.90 4.49 -0.56
N ALA A 440 15.31 4.74 -1.72
CA ALA A 440 15.91 5.49 -2.83
C ALA A 440 14.84 5.96 -3.84
N ALA A 441 15.18 6.99 -4.61
CA ALA A 441 14.41 7.51 -5.73
C ALA A 441 15.34 7.72 -6.94
N VAL A 442 14.79 7.71 -8.16
CA VAL A 442 15.60 7.91 -9.39
C VAL A 442 15.28 9.28 -9.98
N LEU A 443 16.32 10.02 -10.38
CA LEU A 443 16.20 11.30 -11.07
C LEU A 443 16.80 11.17 -12.47
N PHE A 444 15.97 11.23 -13.50
CA PHE A 444 16.41 11.32 -14.89
C PHE A 444 16.63 12.77 -15.32
N MET A 445 17.78 13.05 -15.92
CA MET A 445 18.21 14.40 -16.31
C MET A 445 18.96 14.39 -17.64
N ALA A 446 19.24 15.55 -18.23
CA ALA A 446 19.95 15.62 -19.51
C ALA A 446 21.41 15.22 -19.33
N SER A 447 22.09 15.92 -18.42
CA SER A 447 23.46 15.67 -17.99
C SER A 447 23.59 15.91 -16.48
N LEU A 448 24.62 15.31 -15.88
CA LEU A 448 24.93 15.50 -14.47
C LEU A 448 26.08 16.51 -14.34
N SER A 449 25.78 17.72 -13.86
CA SER A 449 26.81 18.74 -13.60
C SER A 449 27.64 18.39 -12.36
N GLU A 450 28.89 18.87 -12.29
CA GLU A 450 29.76 18.64 -11.13
C GLU A 450 29.18 19.21 -9.83
N GLU A 451 28.46 20.34 -9.91
CA GLU A 451 27.82 20.97 -8.76
C GLU A 451 26.71 20.07 -8.19
N ILE A 452 25.79 19.61 -9.05
CA ILE A 452 24.71 18.70 -8.64
C ILE A 452 25.28 17.37 -8.16
N GLN A 453 26.33 16.84 -8.80
CA GLN A 453 27.01 15.65 -8.34
C GLN A 453 27.60 15.84 -6.92
N ARG A 454 28.23 16.99 -6.64
CA ARG A 454 28.78 17.32 -5.32
C ARG A 454 27.68 17.41 -4.26
N ILE A 455 26.55 18.04 -4.60
CA ILE A 455 25.37 18.13 -3.73
C ILE A 455 24.85 16.73 -3.41
N LEU A 456 24.57 15.92 -4.43
CA LEU A 456 24.05 14.55 -4.26
C LEU A 456 25.01 13.66 -3.47
N ASN A 457 26.32 13.75 -3.72
CA ASN A 457 27.34 13.01 -2.96
C ASN A 457 27.38 13.44 -1.48
N THR A 458 27.31 14.75 -1.22
CA THR A 458 27.24 15.28 0.15
C THR A 458 26.00 14.74 0.86
N ARG A 459 24.86 14.75 0.19
CA ARG A 459 23.58 14.26 0.71
C ARG A 459 23.59 12.75 0.99
N ILE A 460 24.14 11.96 0.08
CA ILE A 460 24.28 10.50 0.24
C ILE A 460 25.25 10.14 1.37
N SER A 461 26.22 11.01 1.63
CA SER A 461 27.19 10.85 2.72
C SER A 461 26.71 11.42 4.06
N ASP A 462 25.64 12.23 4.06
CA ASP A 462 25.11 12.83 5.27
C ASP A 462 24.40 11.79 6.13
N ARG A 463 24.93 11.55 7.33
CA ARG A 463 24.44 10.58 8.30
C ARG A 463 23.28 11.11 9.15
N ARG A 464 22.92 12.40 9.01
CA ARG A 464 21.96 13.09 9.89
C ARG A 464 20.54 13.10 9.34
N GLU A 465 20.39 13.13 8.02
CA GLU A 465 19.08 13.22 7.38
C GLU A 465 18.56 11.85 6.92
N HIS A 466 17.28 11.57 7.16
CA HIS A 466 16.60 10.36 6.69
C HIS A 466 16.25 10.43 5.19
N CYS A 467 16.91 11.32 4.44
CA CYS A 467 16.55 11.56 3.06
C CYS A 467 16.81 10.31 2.19
N PRO A 468 15.86 9.94 1.32
CA PRO A 468 16.03 8.86 0.36
C PRO A 468 17.18 9.18 -0.59
N ALA A 469 17.95 8.16 -0.98
CA ALA A 469 19.04 8.37 -1.93
C ALA A 469 18.46 8.72 -3.30
N ILE A 470 18.81 9.89 -3.84
CA ILE A 470 18.48 10.27 -5.21
C ILE A 470 19.58 9.73 -6.13
N ILE A 471 19.21 8.80 -7.00
CA ILE A 471 20.10 8.19 -8.00
C ILE A 471 19.93 8.95 -9.32
N PRO A 472 20.88 9.81 -9.71
CA PRO A 472 20.81 10.47 -11.00
C PRO A 472 21.20 9.51 -12.12
N ILE A 473 20.40 9.50 -13.19
CA ILE A 473 20.70 8.81 -14.45
C ILE A 473 20.54 9.84 -15.57
N SER A 474 21.62 10.09 -16.30
CA SER A 474 21.62 11.04 -17.40
C SER A 474 21.14 10.43 -18.72
N GLN A 475 20.58 11.26 -19.60
CA GLN A 475 20.22 10.85 -20.96
C GLN A 475 21.44 10.29 -21.69
N GLU A 476 22.61 10.93 -21.55
CA GLU A 476 23.85 10.44 -22.16
C GLU A 476 24.20 9.02 -21.74
N GLU A 477 24.04 8.66 -20.47
CA GLU A 477 24.29 7.31 -19.97
C GLU A 477 23.35 6.30 -20.62
N ILE A 478 22.07 6.62 -20.79
CA ILE A 478 21.08 5.73 -21.43
C ILE A 478 21.36 5.56 -22.92
N GLU A 479 21.79 6.61 -23.62
CA GLU A 479 21.99 6.60 -25.07
C GLU A 479 23.37 6.07 -25.51
N ARG A 480 24.38 6.13 -24.63
CA ARG A 480 25.72 5.61 -24.92
C ARG A 480 25.66 4.14 -25.33
N LYS A 481 26.07 3.82 -26.55
CA LYS A 481 26.21 2.43 -27.00
C LYS A 481 27.33 1.74 -26.19
N PRO A 482 27.18 0.45 -25.81
CA PRO A 482 28.24 -0.28 -25.13
C PRO A 482 29.51 -0.25 -25.99
N LYS A 483 30.67 0.02 -25.37
CA LYS A 483 31.96 -0.02 -26.08
C LYS A 483 32.16 -1.45 -26.62
N THR A 484 32.41 -1.56 -27.91
CA THR A 484 32.53 -2.80 -28.71
C THR A 484 33.69 -3.72 -28.31
N THR A 485 34.36 -3.50 -27.19
CA THR A 485 35.53 -4.28 -26.74
C THR A 485 35.17 -5.52 -25.91
N GLU A 486 33.90 -5.69 -25.49
CA GLU A 486 33.43 -6.88 -24.73
C GLU A 486 32.57 -7.84 -25.57
N GLN A 487 32.57 -7.72 -26.90
CA GLN A 487 31.93 -8.71 -27.79
C GLN A 487 32.84 -9.89 -28.18
N SER A 488 34.08 -9.94 -27.69
CA SER A 488 35.07 -10.97 -28.03
C SER A 488 34.98 -12.26 -27.21
N HIS A 489 34.02 -12.41 -26.30
CA HIS A 489 33.86 -13.62 -25.47
C HIS A 489 32.46 -14.26 -25.51
N LEU A 490 31.63 -13.94 -26.51
CA LEU A 490 30.45 -14.75 -26.77
C LEU A 490 30.83 -15.95 -27.68
N PRO A 491 30.55 -17.20 -27.27
CA PRO A 491 30.82 -18.36 -28.11
C PRO A 491 30.01 -18.25 -29.40
N ALA A 492 30.69 -18.51 -30.52
CA ALA A 492 30.10 -18.47 -31.85
C ALA A 492 28.98 -19.53 -31.99
N ALA A 493 27.88 -19.11 -32.62
CA ALA A 493 26.75 -19.92 -33.11
C ALA A 493 25.85 -20.60 -32.05
N GLY A 494 24.95 -19.81 -31.46
CA GLY A 494 23.68 -20.25 -30.86
C GLY A 494 22.51 -19.45 -31.45
N PRO A 495 21.23 -19.87 -31.25
CA PRO A 495 20.07 -19.23 -31.85
C PRO A 495 20.04 -17.73 -31.51
N SER A 496 19.73 -16.89 -32.51
CA SER A 496 19.70 -15.44 -32.41
C SER A 496 18.91 -14.99 -31.18
N ILE A 497 19.61 -14.47 -30.17
CA ILE A 497 19.01 -13.88 -28.97
C ILE A 497 18.04 -12.78 -29.44
N PRO A 498 16.77 -12.79 -29.00
CA PRO A 498 15.81 -11.74 -29.37
C PRO A 498 16.34 -10.34 -28.99
N GLN A 499 16.13 -9.36 -29.87
CA GLN A 499 16.57 -7.97 -29.67
C GLN A 499 16.11 -7.40 -28.31
N GLU A 500 14.91 -7.76 -27.86
CA GLU A 500 14.35 -7.37 -26.55
C GLU A 500 15.22 -7.82 -25.37
N GLU A 501 15.82 -9.02 -25.44
CA GLU A 501 16.67 -9.56 -24.39
C GLU A 501 18.04 -8.85 -24.34
N ILE A 502 18.57 -8.46 -25.52
CA ILE A 502 19.78 -7.64 -25.61
C ILE A 502 19.55 -6.25 -24.98
N GLU A 503 18.43 -5.61 -25.30
CA GLU A 503 18.05 -4.32 -24.74
C GLU A 503 17.82 -4.39 -23.23
N ARG A 504 17.19 -5.47 -22.75
CA ARG A 504 17.01 -5.74 -21.33
C ARG A 504 18.35 -5.86 -20.61
N GLN A 505 19.28 -6.66 -21.13
CA GLN A 505 20.60 -6.84 -20.52
C GLN A 505 21.39 -5.53 -20.50
N ALA A 506 21.34 -4.75 -21.57
CA ALA A 506 21.98 -3.43 -21.63
C ALA A 506 21.39 -2.44 -20.62
N ALA A 507 20.05 -2.37 -20.50
CA ALA A 507 19.38 -1.51 -19.54
C ALA A 507 19.70 -1.91 -18.09
N LEU A 508 19.68 -3.22 -17.79
CA LEU A 508 20.06 -3.75 -16.47
C LEU A 508 21.52 -3.45 -16.11
N LYS A 509 22.45 -3.58 -17.06
CA LYS A 509 23.87 -3.24 -16.83
C LYS A 509 24.03 -1.77 -16.42
N LYS A 510 23.43 -0.85 -17.18
CA LYS A 510 23.50 0.60 -16.89
C LYS A 510 22.84 0.96 -15.56
N LEU A 511 21.70 0.34 -15.25
CA LEU A 511 21.04 0.53 -13.97
C LEU A 511 21.94 0.08 -12.82
N ARG A 512 22.55 -1.12 -12.92
CA ARG A 512 23.49 -1.63 -11.90
C ARG A 512 24.68 -0.70 -11.71
N GLU A 513 25.29 -0.22 -12.80
CA GLU A 513 26.39 0.75 -12.74
C GLU A 513 26.00 2.04 -11.98
N ALA A 514 24.80 2.58 -12.23
CA ALA A 514 24.29 3.74 -11.51
C ALA A 514 24.02 3.41 -10.03
N LEU A 515 23.39 2.27 -9.73
CA LEU A 515 23.09 1.85 -8.37
C LEU A 515 24.36 1.60 -7.56
N ASP A 516 25.35 0.90 -8.12
CA ASP A 516 26.66 0.64 -7.50
C ASP A 516 27.35 1.96 -7.14
N LYS A 517 27.40 2.89 -8.11
CA LYS A 517 28.06 4.19 -7.94
C LYS A 517 27.45 5.00 -6.81
N TRP A 518 26.12 5.01 -6.68
CA TRP A 518 25.41 5.93 -5.78
C TRP A 518 25.00 5.31 -4.44
N LEU A 519 24.59 4.04 -4.42
CA LEU A 519 24.12 3.39 -3.19
C LEU A 519 25.26 2.86 -2.33
N PHE A 520 26.35 2.35 -2.92
CA PHE A 520 27.46 1.80 -2.14
C PHE A 520 28.30 2.85 -1.41
N GLN A 521 28.09 4.14 -1.69
CA GLN A 521 28.71 5.23 -0.93
C GLN A 521 28.08 5.47 0.44
N ARG A 522 26.88 4.94 0.67
CA ARG A 522 26.10 5.15 1.89
C ARG A 522 26.70 4.39 3.06
N ASP A 523 26.40 4.89 4.25
CA ASP A 523 26.52 4.14 5.49
C ASP A 523 25.13 3.85 6.06
N LEU A 524 24.57 2.71 5.68
CA LEU A 524 23.27 2.24 6.16
C LEU A 524 23.31 1.74 7.61
N PHE A 525 24.50 1.61 8.22
CA PHE A 525 24.63 1.28 9.65
C PHE A 525 24.58 2.52 10.54
N ALA A 526 25.16 3.64 10.09
CA ALA A 526 25.19 4.89 10.84
C ALA A 526 23.81 5.59 10.91
N THR A 527 22.93 5.08 11.77
CA THR A 527 21.62 5.68 12.04
C THR A 527 21.52 5.96 13.54
N ASN A 528 21.35 7.23 13.88
CA ASN A 528 21.19 7.68 15.26
C ASN A 528 19.72 7.89 15.66
N SER A 529 18.80 7.68 14.72
CA SER A 529 17.38 7.88 14.93
C SER A 529 16.61 6.55 14.92
N PRO A 530 15.39 6.55 15.47
CA PRO A 530 14.54 5.37 15.45
C PRO A 530 14.26 4.85 14.04
N VAL A 531 14.22 3.51 13.89
CA VAL A 531 13.97 2.83 12.60
C VAL A 531 12.57 2.20 12.56
N GLN A 532 11.98 2.12 11.36
CA GLN A 532 10.66 1.53 11.09
C GLN A 532 10.66 0.76 9.76
N GLY A 533 9.63 -0.05 9.52
CA GLY A 533 9.40 -0.74 8.24
C GLY A 533 10.57 -1.65 7.86
N ASP A 534 11.06 -1.54 6.61
CA ASP A 534 12.12 -2.42 6.08
C ASP A 534 13.49 -2.29 6.78
N ARG A 535 13.68 -1.21 7.57
CA ARG A 535 14.89 -0.97 8.38
C ARG A 535 14.71 -1.42 9.84
N PHE A 536 13.53 -1.87 10.23
CA PHE A 536 13.28 -2.49 11.53
C PHE A 536 13.56 -4.00 11.43
N PHE A 537 14.43 -4.51 12.31
CA PHE A 537 14.91 -5.88 12.27
C PHE A 537 14.51 -6.63 13.54
N GLY A 538 14.25 -7.93 13.40
CA GLY A 538 13.92 -8.83 14.50
C GLY A 538 12.70 -8.37 15.31
N ARG A 539 12.67 -8.74 16.60
CA ARG A 539 11.70 -8.27 17.62
C ARG A 539 10.26 -8.59 17.32
N THR A 540 10.02 -9.57 16.45
CA THR A 540 8.67 -10.03 16.11
C THR A 540 7.95 -10.54 17.35
N ASN A 541 8.65 -11.24 18.25
CA ASN A 541 8.10 -11.73 19.51
C ASN A 541 7.72 -10.59 20.46
N ALA A 542 8.58 -9.58 20.60
CA ALA A 542 8.29 -8.39 21.41
C ALA A 542 7.05 -7.65 20.90
N LEU A 543 6.96 -7.43 19.58
CA LEU A 543 5.78 -6.80 18.94
C LEU A 543 4.52 -7.65 19.11
N ALA A 544 4.60 -8.98 18.96
CA ALA A 544 3.47 -9.88 19.14
C ALA A 544 2.97 -9.86 20.60
N ARG A 545 3.88 -9.83 21.57
CA ARG A 545 3.56 -9.71 23.00
C ARG A 545 2.86 -8.39 23.32
N ILE A 546 3.40 -7.27 22.84
CA ILE A 546 2.76 -5.96 23.00
C ILE A 546 1.38 -5.94 22.33
N ALA A 547 1.25 -6.47 21.12
CA ALA A 547 -0.02 -6.56 20.40
C ALA A 547 -1.06 -7.40 21.16
N SER A 548 -0.64 -8.50 21.78
CA SER A 548 -1.47 -9.36 22.62
C SER A 548 -1.94 -8.64 23.89
N ALA A 549 -1.04 -7.94 24.58
CA ALA A 549 -1.38 -7.15 25.76
C ALA A 549 -2.37 -6.01 25.45
N VAL A 550 -2.10 -5.25 24.38
CA VAL A 550 -3.00 -4.19 23.86
C VAL A 550 -4.36 -4.75 23.48
N SER A 551 -4.40 -5.90 22.82
CA SER A 551 -5.65 -6.58 22.47
C SER A 551 -6.44 -6.99 23.71
N GLY A 552 -5.74 -7.47 24.75
CA GLY A 552 -6.30 -7.78 26.07
C GLY A 552 -6.61 -6.56 26.96
N SER A 553 -6.42 -5.32 26.49
CA SER A 553 -6.61 -4.08 27.28
C SER A 553 -5.73 -4.02 28.53
N ARG A 554 -4.51 -4.57 28.44
CA ARG A 554 -3.52 -4.52 29.52
C ARG A 554 -2.50 -3.43 29.21
N ALA A 555 -2.23 -2.57 30.19
CA ALA A 555 -1.19 -1.57 30.09
C ALA A 555 0.20 -2.24 30.08
N VAL A 556 1.13 -1.71 29.28
CA VAL A 556 2.46 -2.33 29.07
C VAL A 556 3.57 -1.34 29.41
N GLY A 557 4.58 -1.81 30.13
CA GLY A 557 5.82 -1.08 30.38
C GLY A 557 6.94 -1.72 29.60
N ILE A 558 7.51 -0.99 28.64
CA ILE A 558 8.64 -1.45 27.82
C ILE A 558 9.92 -0.94 28.45
N PHE A 559 10.71 -1.86 29.00
CA PHE A 559 11.92 -1.55 29.76
C PHE A 559 13.16 -2.05 29.02
N GLY A 560 14.29 -1.40 29.25
CA GLY A 560 15.56 -1.81 28.65
C GLY A 560 16.53 -0.66 28.47
N LEU A 561 17.77 -1.00 28.15
CA LEU A 561 18.86 -0.04 28.11
C LEU A 561 18.67 1.07 27.08
N ARG A 562 19.47 2.13 27.28
CA ARG A 562 19.56 3.21 26.30
C ARG A 562 20.16 2.69 25.00
N LYS A 563 19.63 3.15 23.87
CA LYS A 563 20.02 2.72 22.50
C LYS A 563 19.79 1.25 22.18
N VAL A 564 19.08 0.49 23.02
CA VAL A 564 18.61 -0.85 22.64
C VAL A 564 17.55 -0.77 21.55
N GLY A 565 16.81 0.35 21.43
CA GLY A 565 15.85 0.60 20.35
C GLY A 565 14.37 0.54 20.77
N LYS A 566 14.07 0.94 22.01
CA LYS A 566 12.70 1.08 22.54
C LYS A 566 11.84 2.00 21.67
N THR A 567 12.33 3.19 21.36
CA THR A 567 11.64 4.14 20.47
C THR A 567 11.40 3.55 19.07
N SER A 568 12.34 2.78 18.51
CA SER A 568 12.15 2.10 17.21
C SER A 568 11.05 1.05 17.28
N LEU A 569 11.02 0.26 18.36
CA LEU A 569 9.96 -0.72 18.62
C LEU A 569 8.59 -0.03 18.74
N LEU A 570 8.52 1.05 19.52
CA LEU A 570 7.29 1.80 19.77
C LEU A 570 6.77 2.45 18.48
N GLN A 571 7.65 3.02 17.67
CA GLN A 571 7.29 3.61 16.39
C GLN A 571 6.84 2.57 15.36
N GLU A 572 7.53 1.43 15.26
CA GLU A 572 7.08 0.33 14.40
C GLU A 572 5.74 -0.23 14.88
N PHE A 573 5.52 -0.31 16.20
CA PHE A 573 4.24 -0.71 16.77
C PHE A 573 3.14 0.32 16.47
N CYS A 574 3.41 1.61 16.62
CA CYS A 574 2.52 2.71 16.23
C CYS A 574 2.09 2.59 14.75
N ARG A 575 3.04 2.31 13.85
CA ARG A 575 2.76 2.06 12.43
C ARG A 575 1.82 0.88 12.22
N ARG A 576 2.00 -0.23 12.96
CA ARG A 576 1.14 -1.43 12.88
C ARG A 576 -0.26 -1.22 13.47
N CYS A 577 -0.37 -0.49 14.58
CA CYS A 577 -1.64 -0.07 15.17
C CYS A 577 -2.42 0.82 14.19
N SER A 578 -1.73 1.77 13.57
CA SER A 578 -2.29 2.65 12.54
C SER A 578 -2.84 1.84 11.35
N ILE A 579 -2.08 0.87 10.82
CA ILE A 579 -2.54 -0.04 9.76
C ILE A 579 -3.78 -0.83 10.18
N SER A 580 -3.88 -1.18 11.46
CA SER A 580 -5.02 -1.89 12.04
C SER A 580 -6.23 -0.98 12.34
N GLY A 581 -6.15 0.33 12.07
CA GLY A 581 -7.23 1.29 12.28
C GLY A 581 -7.38 1.82 13.70
N ASP A 582 -6.36 1.64 14.55
CA ASP A 582 -6.33 2.21 15.90
C ASP A 582 -6.12 3.71 15.91
N VAL A 583 -6.62 4.33 16.98
CA VAL A 583 -6.33 5.73 17.31
C VAL A 583 -5.10 5.75 18.20
N VAL A 584 -3.93 6.02 17.60
CA VAL A 584 -2.67 6.07 18.35
C VAL A 584 -2.41 7.49 18.83
N LEU A 585 -2.10 7.64 20.13
CA LEU A 585 -1.65 8.89 20.73
C LEU A 585 -0.20 8.71 21.15
N TYR A 586 0.73 9.32 20.42
CA TYR A 586 2.16 9.18 20.70
C TYR A 586 2.73 10.48 21.27
N SER A 587 3.45 10.39 22.39
CA SER A 587 4.17 11.52 22.98
C SER A 587 5.61 11.15 23.30
N ASP A 588 6.54 11.91 22.72
CA ASP A 588 7.97 11.85 23.04
C ASP A 588 8.27 12.87 24.15
N LEU A 589 8.48 12.37 25.36
CA LEU A 589 8.62 13.19 26.55
C LEU A 589 9.98 13.89 26.65
N LEU A 590 10.93 13.55 25.76
CA LEU A 590 12.17 14.32 25.62
C LEU A 590 11.94 15.71 25.02
N LYS A 591 10.79 15.93 24.37
CA LYS A 591 10.43 17.22 23.75
C LYS A 591 9.68 18.17 24.69
N LEU A 592 9.42 17.76 25.93
CA LEU A 592 8.80 18.62 26.93
C LEU A 592 9.63 19.90 27.10
N SER A 593 8.94 21.04 27.05
CA SER A 593 9.57 22.36 27.23
C SER A 593 10.19 22.49 28.62
N SER A 594 11.01 23.52 28.82
CA SER A 594 11.61 23.84 30.12
C SER A 594 10.60 24.02 31.26
N GLU A 595 9.34 24.32 30.94
CA GLU A 595 8.28 24.54 31.94
C GLU A 595 7.66 23.25 32.50
N ARG A 596 7.99 22.07 31.91
CA ARG A 596 7.56 20.72 32.36
C ARG A 596 6.14 20.70 32.94
N ASP A 597 5.13 20.99 32.11
CA ASP A 597 3.71 20.99 32.50
C ASP A 597 2.92 19.94 31.70
N THR A 598 2.11 19.15 32.40
CA THR A 598 1.19 18.17 31.79
C THR A 598 0.06 18.80 30.97
N ASN A 599 -0.25 20.09 31.18
CA ASN A 599 -1.19 20.82 30.32
C ASN A 599 -0.77 20.80 28.85
N TYR A 600 0.54 20.95 28.59
CA TYR A 600 1.09 20.83 27.23
C TYR A 600 0.84 19.43 26.64
N LEU A 601 0.95 18.39 27.47
CA LEU A 601 0.68 17.00 27.04
C LEU A 601 -0.79 16.81 26.72
N TYR A 602 -1.73 17.30 27.54
CA TYR A 602 -3.15 17.22 27.24
C TYR A 602 -3.50 17.91 25.90
N TRP A 603 -2.96 19.10 25.66
CA TRP A 603 -3.13 19.80 24.38
C TRP A 603 -2.57 18.99 23.20
N GLY A 604 -1.33 18.50 23.31
CA GLY A 604 -0.70 17.69 22.26
C GLY A 604 -1.46 16.40 21.98
N LEU A 605 -1.84 15.68 23.03
CA LEU A 605 -2.61 14.42 22.92
C LEU A 605 -4.02 14.66 22.34
N ALA A 606 -4.67 15.78 22.63
CA ALA A 606 -5.96 16.12 21.99
C ALA A 606 -5.83 16.37 20.49
N ASN A 607 -4.74 17.00 20.06
CA ASN A 607 -4.47 17.21 18.63
C ASN A 607 -4.19 15.89 17.90
N GLU A 608 -3.38 15.01 18.51
CA GLU A 608 -3.16 13.65 18.03
C GLU A 608 -4.47 12.85 17.99
N LEU A 609 -5.29 12.96 19.04
CA LEU A 609 -6.60 12.29 19.11
C LEU A 609 -7.50 12.73 17.96
N ARG A 610 -7.55 14.02 17.65
CA ARG A 610 -8.32 14.54 16.50
C ARG A 610 -7.79 14.03 15.17
N LEU A 611 -6.48 14.09 14.97
CA LEU A 611 -5.84 13.66 13.74
C LEU A 611 -6.12 12.17 13.46
N HIS A 612 -5.85 11.33 14.47
CA HIS A 612 -5.90 9.87 14.36
C HIS A 612 -7.29 9.27 14.55
N SER A 613 -8.32 10.04 14.91
CA SER A 613 -9.72 9.55 14.98
C SER A 613 -10.62 10.05 13.85
N SER A 614 -10.07 10.82 12.90
CA SER A 614 -10.81 11.38 11.76
C SER A 614 -11.56 10.34 10.93
N HIS A 615 -11.07 9.09 10.87
CA HIS A 615 -11.71 7.97 10.19
C HIS A 615 -12.97 7.41 10.88
N LEU A 616 -13.16 7.73 12.16
CA LEU A 616 -14.29 7.25 12.95
C LEU A 616 -15.51 8.16 12.81
N SER A 617 -15.30 9.48 12.78
CA SER A 617 -16.33 10.47 12.49
C SER A 617 -15.71 11.85 12.23
N PRO A 618 -16.03 12.50 11.09
CA PRO A 618 -15.58 13.87 10.83
C PRO A 618 -16.34 14.93 11.65
N ASP A 619 -17.49 14.58 12.24
CA ASP A 619 -18.42 15.54 12.87
C ASP A 619 -18.24 15.67 14.40
N PHE A 620 -17.11 15.22 14.96
CA PHE A 620 -16.86 15.40 16.38
C PHE A 620 -16.77 16.90 16.73
N LYS A 621 -17.56 17.31 17.73
CA LYS A 621 -17.41 18.64 18.34
C LYS A 621 -16.24 18.61 19.32
N TRP A 622 -15.07 18.95 18.81
CA TRP A 622 -13.83 19.06 19.59
C TRP A 622 -13.88 20.24 20.57
N ARG A 623 -13.41 20.01 21.79
CA ARG A 623 -13.28 21.03 22.85
C ARG A 623 -11.84 21.50 23.04
N LEU A 624 -10.87 20.65 22.73
CA LEU A 624 -9.44 20.95 22.78
C LEU A 624 -8.76 20.62 21.45
N GLY A 625 -9.05 19.45 20.88
CA GLY A 625 -8.40 18.96 19.66
C GLY A 625 -8.56 19.93 18.48
N GLY A 626 -7.47 20.56 18.05
CA GLY A 626 -7.44 21.53 16.96
C GLY A 626 -8.18 22.84 17.22
N VAL A 627 -8.57 23.13 18.46
CA VAL A 627 -9.18 24.40 18.86
C VAL A 627 -8.12 25.49 18.99
N PHE A 628 -6.92 25.14 19.45
CA PHE A 628 -5.78 26.03 19.60
C PHE A 628 -4.62 25.49 18.76
N GLU A 629 -4.14 26.28 17.79
CA GLU A 629 -3.05 25.88 16.89
C GLU A 629 -1.71 25.78 17.63
N GLN A 630 -1.48 26.66 18.61
CA GLN A 630 -0.30 26.62 19.47
C GLN A 630 -0.73 26.51 20.94
N PHE A 631 0.10 25.87 21.75
CA PHE A 631 -0.16 25.78 23.19
C PHE A 631 -0.22 27.17 23.86
N ALA A 632 0.57 28.13 23.35
CA ALA A 632 0.58 29.51 23.86
C ALA A 632 -0.77 30.24 23.66
N ASP A 633 -1.63 29.76 22.77
CA ASP A 633 -2.95 30.34 22.53
C ASP A 633 -4.00 29.85 23.54
N VAL A 634 -3.66 28.84 24.36
CA VAL A 634 -4.56 28.30 25.38
C VAL A 634 -4.65 29.30 26.54
N PRO A 635 -5.85 29.83 26.86
CA PRO A 635 -6.03 30.74 27.99
C PRO A 635 -5.60 30.08 29.31
N SER A 636 -5.01 30.86 30.22
CA SER A 636 -4.50 30.34 31.49
C SER A 636 -5.59 29.82 32.44
N ASP A 637 -6.84 30.25 32.27
CA ASP A 637 -8.03 29.79 33.01
C ASP A 637 -8.79 28.66 32.30
N PHE A 638 -8.34 28.25 31.10
CA PHE A 638 -8.97 27.19 30.33
C PHE A 638 -8.82 25.84 31.03
N LYS A 639 -9.94 25.14 31.24
CA LYS A 639 -9.96 23.83 31.90
C LYS A 639 -9.57 22.71 30.93
N ILE A 640 -8.27 22.64 30.63
CA ILE A 640 -7.71 21.76 29.60
C ILE A 640 -7.98 20.27 29.87
N GLU A 641 -7.84 19.83 31.12
CA GLU A 641 -8.08 18.44 31.54
C GLU A 641 -9.52 18.00 31.25
N LEU A 642 -10.49 18.84 31.60
CA LEU A 642 -11.93 18.59 31.35
C LEU A 642 -12.27 18.62 29.86
N ALA A 643 -11.62 19.49 29.09
CA ALA A 643 -11.80 19.56 27.65
C ALA A 643 -11.25 18.29 26.97
N PHE A 644 -10.07 17.83 27.39
CA PHE A 644 -9.48 16.58 26.93
C PHE A 644 -10.34 15.36 27.27
N ASP A 645 -10.82 15.23 28.51
CA ASP A 645 -11.70 14.13 28.93
C ASP A 645 -12.96 14.05 28.07
N ALA A 646 -13.60 15.18 27.80
CA ALA A 646 -14.78 15.23 26.94
C ALA A 646 -14.48 14.75 25.51
N ASP A 647 -13.34 15.16 24.94
CA ASP A 647 -12.91 14.75 23.60
C ASP A 647 -12.60 13.23 23.57
N LEU A 648 -11.85 12.71 24.56
CA LEU A 648 -11.51 11.30 24.66
C LEU A 648 -12.76 10.42 24.85
N ARG A 649 -13.67 10.80 25.74
CA ARG A 649 -14.93 10.04 25.97
C ARG A 649 -15.80 10.00 24.72
N ASN A 650 -15.86 11.07 23.93
CA ASN A 650 -16.61 11.09 22.67
C ASN A 650 -16.04 10.06 21.67
N VAL A 651 -14.72 9.99 21.53
CA VAL A 651 -14.05 9.01 20.66
C VAL A 651 -14.27 7.59 21.17
N LEU A 652 -14.06 7.35 22.47
CA LEU A 652 -14.27 6.02 23.07
C LEU A 652 -15.71 5.53 22.93
N LYS A 653 -16.71 6.40 23.10
CA LYS A 653 -18.13 6.06 22.89
C LYS A 653 -18.43 5.68 21.43
N LYS A 654 -17.78 6.36 20.47
CA LYS A 654 -17.92 6.04 19.04
C LYS A 654 -17.28 4.70 18.70
N ILE A 655 -16.08 4.42 19.23
CA ILE A 655 -15.43 3.11 19.11
C ILE A 655 -16.33 2.03 19.72
N GLY A 656 -16.92 2.30 20.89
CA GLY A 656 -17.80 1.37 21.59
C GLY A 656 -19.02 0.90 20.80
N SER A 657 -19.50 1.73 19.87
CA SER A 657 -20.71 1.51 19.07
C SER A 657 -20.42 1.15 17.61
N THR A 658 -19.15 0.99 17.23
CA THR A 658 -18.77 0.72 15.85
C THR A 658 -18.95 -0.76 15.48
N GLN A 659 -19.23 -1.02 14.20
CA GLN A 659 -19.28 -2.36 13.60
C GLN A 659 -18.04 -2.62 12.71
N ILE A 660 -16.97 -1.86 12.92
CA ILE A 660 -15.71 -1.98 12.18
C ILE A 660 -14.90 -3.16 12.73
N SER A 661 -14.32 -3.92 11.80
CA SER A 661 -13.40 -5.03 12.04
C SER A 661 -12.04 -4.74 11.38
N PRO A 662 -10.91 -4.85 12.11
CA PRO A 662 -10.84 -5.06 13.55
C PRO A 662 -11.39 -3.85 14.33
N ARG A 663 -11.92 -4.10 15.54
CA ARG A 663 -12.44 -3.02 16.39
C ARG A 663 -11.28 -2.11 16.82
N PRO A 664 -11.33 -0.80 16.48
CA PRO A 664 -10.29 0.16 16.87
C PRO A 664 -10.13 0.24 18.38
N LYS A 665 -8.94 0.59 18.85
CA LYS A 665 -8.70 1.07 20.23
C LYS A 665 -7.99 2.40 20.23
N VAL A 666 -8.09 3.12 21.34
CA VAL A 666 -7.21 4.24 21.65
C VAL A 666 -5.98 3.69 22.38
N VAL A 667 -4.80 3.89 21.80
CA VAL A 667 -3.52 3.43 22.36
C VAL A 667 -2.66 4.64 22.70
N LEU A 668 -2.51 4.94 23.99
CA LEU A 668 -1.62 5.98 24.47
C LEU A 668 -0.21 5.43 24.61
N MET A 669 0.77 6.08 23.99
CA MET A 669 2.18 5.72 24.01
C MET A 669 3.00 6.89 24.55
N LEU A 670 3.65 6.68 25.70
CA LEU A 670 4.52 7.67 26.34
C LEU A 670 5.97 7.18 26.28
N ASP A 671 6.80 7.83 25.48
CA ASP A 671 8.22 7.47 25.31
C ASP A 671 9.10 8.23 26.32
N GLU A 672 10.01 7.51 27.00
CA GLU A 672 10.94 8.00 28.03
C GLU A 672 10.21 8.65 29.22
N VAL A 673 9.31 7.86 29.84
CA VAL A 673 8.43 8.27 30.95
C VAL A 673 9.17 8.80 32.18
N GLU A 674 10.46 8.47 32.32
CA GLU A 674 11.34 9.05 33.33
C GLU A 674 11.28 10.59 33.36
N ARG A 675 11.05 11.24 32.21
CA ARG A 675 10.96 12.71 32.12
C ARG A 675 9.74 13.32 32.81
N LEU A 676 8.71 12.51 33.10
CA LEU A 676 7.57 12.94 33.89
C LEU A 676 7.82 12.82 35.39
N LEU A 677 8.64 11.85 35.79
CA LEU A 677 8.82 11.46 37.18
C LEU A 677 9.85 12.35 37.88
N PRO A 678 9.77 12.48 39.22
CA PRO A 678 10.83 13.11 39.99
C PRO A 678 12.12 12.27 39.96
N HIS A 679 13.26 12.95 39.97
CA HIS A 679 14.59 12.34 40.07
C HIS A 679 15.34 12.87 41.30
N LEU A 680 16.47 12.24 41.66
CA LEU A 680 17.19 12.46 42.93
C LEU A 680 17.47 13.93 43.31
N HIS A 681 17.40 14.89 42.37
CA HIS A 681 17.52 16.33 42.64
C HIS A 681 16.62 17.23 41.77
N GLU A 682 15.66 16.67 41.04
CA GLU A 682 14.77 17.44 40.15
C GLU A 682 13.29 17.06 40.40
N PRO A 683 12.39 18.05 40.56
CA PRO A 683 10.96 17.76 40.67
C PRO A 683 10.43 17.18 39.36
N GLY A 684 9.39 16.33 39.48
CA GLY A 684 8.66 15.80 38.34
C GLY A 684 7.90 16.88 37.58
N CYS A 685 7.34 16.49 36.43
CA CYS A 685 6.51 17.35 35.60
C CYS A 685 5.27 17.81 36.38
N ARG A 686 4.92 19.11 36.33
CA ARG A 686 3.77 19.64 37.06
C ARG A 686 2.48 18.93 36.62
N GLY A 687 1.74 18.38 37.59
CA GLY A 687 0.48 17.66 37.36
C GLY A 687 0.65 16.18 36.96
N PHE A 688 1.86 15.62 37.01
CA PHE A 688 2.10 14.22 36.59
C PHE A 688 1.30 13.19 37.40
N PHE A 689 1.04 13.46 38.69
CA PHE A 689 0.21 12.58 39.53
C PHE A 689 -1.21 12.48 39.00
N GLU A 690 -1.83 13.64 38.76
CA GLU A 690 -3.20 13.76 38.29
C GLU A 690 -3.31 13.16 36.88
N PHE A 691 -2.31 13.38 36.03
CA PHE A 691 -2.20 12.80 34.69
C PHE A 691 -2.14 11.26 34.70
N LEU A 692 -1.24 10.66 35.47
CA LEU A 692 -1.12 9.19 35.57
C LEU A 692 -2.36 8.57 36.22
N SER A 693 -2.91 9.22 37.24
CA SER A 693 -4.14 8.78 37.92
C SER A 693 -5.32 8.75 36.95
N TYR A 694 -5.47 9.80 36.14
CA TYR A 694 -6.52 9.91 35.14
C TYR A 694 -6.43 8.79 34.10
N PHE A 695 -5.27 8.57 33.47
CA PHE A 695 -5.15 7.52 32.45
C PHE A 695 -5.26 6.11 33.01
N ARG A 696 -4.81 5.87 34.25
CA ARG A 696 -5.10 4.62 34.95
C ARG A 696 -6.60 4.41 35.12
N ALA A 697 -7.34 5.43 35.57
CA ALA A 697 -8.78 5.35 35.73
C ALA A 697 -9.47 5.03 34.39
N VAL A 698 -9.07 5.70 33.30
CA VAL A 698 -9.60 5.40 31.95
C VAL A 698 -9.32 3.95 31.53
N CYS A 699 -8.12 3.42 31.77
CA CYS A 699 -7.80 2.01 31.49
C CYS A 699 -8.68 1.03 32.28
N GLN A 700 -9.15 1.40 33.47
CA GLN A 700 -10.02 0.57 34.30
C GLN A 700 -11.50 0.69 33.90
N GLU A 701 -11.93 1.87 33.44
CA GLU A 701 -13.32 2.16 33.04
C GLU A 701 -13.70 1.52 31.70
N THR A 702 -12.75 1.38 30.76
CA THR A 702 -13.05 0.90 29.40
C THR A 702 -12.03 -0.10 28.88
N LYS A 703 -12.50 -1.03 28.04
CA LYS A 703 -11.64 -1.96 27.29
C LYS A 703 -11.13 -1.36 25.97
N ASP A 704 -11.66 -0.22 25.54
CA ASP A 704 -11.32 0.44 24.28
C ASP A 704 -10.11 1.38 24.39
N PHE A 705 -9.51 1.50 25.59
CA PHE A 705 -8.31 2.30 25.85
C PHE A 705 -7.20 1.43 26.44
N THR A 706 -5.94 1.71 26.09
CA THR A 706 -4.77 1.11 26.76
C THR A 706 -3.58 2.05 26.73
N MET A 707 -2.65 1.85 27.66
CA MET A 707 -1.45 2.67 27.82
C MET A 707 -0.18 1.83 27.65
N ILE A 708 0.80 2.39 26.95
CA ILE A 708 2.15 1.86 26.80
C ILE A 708 3.12 2.94 27.26
N VAL A 709 4.04 2.58 28.14
CA VAL A 709 5.14 3.45 28.55
C VAL A 709 6.47 2.83 28.17
N THR A 710 7.47 3.65 27.84
CA THR A 710 8.85 3.18 27.77
C THR A 710 9.67 3.84 28.88
N ALA A 711 10.61 3.09 29.42
CA ALA A 711 11.59 3.62 30.36
C ALA A 711 12.90 2.84 30.26
N ALA A 712 13.95 3.34 30.90
CA ALA A 712 15.18 2.56 31.05
C ALA A 712 14.97 1.31 31.92
N ASN A 713 14.11 1.39 32.94
CA ASN A 713 13.89 0.40 33.98
C ASN A 713 12.45 0.48 34.53
N PRO A 714 11.97 -0.54 35.28
CA PRO A 714 10.61 -0.58 35.83
C PRO A 714 10.34 0.36 37.02
N GLY A 715 11.26 1.26 37.38
CA GLY A 715 11.14 2.14 38.56
C GLY A 715 9.85 2.96 38.64
N ILE A 716 9.21 3.27 37.51
CA ILE A 716 7.90 3.93 37.46
C ILE A 716 6.81 3.18 38.25
N GLN A 717 6.87 1.85 38.32
CA GLN A 717 5.83 1.03 38.95
C GLN A 717 6.31 0.27 40.18
N GLU A 718 7.63 0.16 40.38
CA GLU A 718 8.23 -0.44 41.59
C GLU A 718 8.27 0.54 42.77
N ALA A 719 8.41 1.84 42.49
CA ALA A 719 8.39 2.85 43.54
C ALA A 719 7.00 2.90 44.19
N ALA A 720 6.92 2.63 45.49
CA ALA A 720 5.67 2.69 46.23
C ALA A 720 5.10 4.12 46.29
N GLN A 721 5.99 5.12 46.34
CA GLN A 721 5.63 6.53 46.46
C GLN A 721 6.52 7.41 45.60
N PHE A 722 5.94 8.49 45.09
CA PHE A 722 6.66 9.65 44.55
C PHE A 722 6.34 10.85 45.44
N ASP A 723 7.28 11.73 45.75
CA ASP A 723 7.04 12.95 46.55
C ASP A 723 6.14 12.75 47.80
N ARG A 724 6.28 11.61 48.49
CA ARG A 724 5.47 11.19 49.67
C ARG A 724 3.96 10.99 49.39
N ARG A 725 3.56 10.91 48.13
CA ARG A 725 2.22 10.49 47.68
C ARG A 725 2.31 9.07 47.12
N ASP A 726 1.25 8.29 47.30
CA ASP A 726 1.17 6.94 46.76
C ASP A 726 1.28 6.96 45.23
N ASN A 727 2.09 6.06 44.69
CA ASN A 727 2.31 5.97 43.25
C ASN A 727 1.02 5.49 42.56
N PRO A 728 0.40 6.33 41.69
CA PRO A 728 -0.85 5.97 41.05
C PRO A 728 -0.70 4.78 40.09
N VAL A 729 0.50 4.41 39.67
CA VAL A 729 0.75 3.29 38.73
C VAL A 729 1.60 2.18 39.33
N PHE A 730 1.62 2.05 40.67
CA PHE A 730 2.27 0.93 41.37
C PHE A 730 1.71 -0.43 40.89
N ASN A 731 2.60 -1.34 40.48
CA ASN A 731 2.28 -2.66 39.91
C ASN A 731 1.18 -2.65 38.83
N PHE A 732 1.13 -1.60 38.01
CA PHE A 732 0.06 -1.41 37.03
C PHE A 732 0.36 -2.00 35.65
N PHE A 733 1.63 -2.01 35.23
CA PHE A 733 2.02 -2.38 33.87
C PHE A 733 2.49 -3.83 33.77
N GLU A 734 2.15 -4.50 32.67
CA GLU A 734 2.83 -5.73 32.27
C GLU A 734 4.26 -5.39 31.80
N GLU A 735 5.26 -5.98 32.44
CA GLU A 735 6.68 -5.74 32.14
C GLU A 735 7.13 -6.45 30.86
N ALA A 736 7.52 -5.69 29.86
CA ALA A 736 8.13 -6.18 28.63
C ALA A 736 9.58 -5.66 28.52
N TYR A 737 10.55 -6.52 28.86
CA TYR A 737 11.97 -6.20 28.68
C TYR A 737 12.37 -6.35 27.21
N LEU A 738 13.00 -5.32 26.65
CA LEU A 738 13.49 -5.32 25.29
C LEU A 738 14.95 -5.77 25.25
N ALA A 739 15.12 -7.05 24.96
CA ALA A 739 16.40 -7.71 24.76
C ALA A 739 17.19 -7.18 23.54
N ALA A 740 18.48 -7.54 23.51
CA ALA A 740 19.31 -7.46 22.32
C ALA A 740 18.83 -8.45 21.25
N PHE A 741 19.41 -8.40 20.07
CA PHE A 741 19.04 -9.32 19.00
C PHE A 741 19.57 -10.73 19.26
N GLU A 742 18.80 -11.74 18.87
CA GLU A 742 19.34 -13.09 18.70
C GLU A 742 20.37 -13.11 17.55
N GLU A 743 21.21 -14.16 17.50
CA GLU A 743 22.26 -14.27 16.48
C GLU A 743 21.69 -14.22 15.05
N SER A 744 20.54 -14.86 14.82
CA SER A 744 19.82 -14.87 13.55
C SER A 744 19.36 -13.45 13.14
N GLU A 745 18.73 -12.72 14.06
CA GLU A 745 18.23 -11.35 13.86
C GLU A 745 19.39 -10.36 13.63
N CYS A 746 20.48 -10.51 14.40
CA CYS A 746 21.70 -9.71 14.26
C CYS A 746 22.34 -9.94 12.88
N SER A 747 22.48 -11.21 12.49
CA SER A 747 23.04 -11.61 11.19
C SER A 747 22.19 -11.11 10.03
N GLU A 748 20.86 -11.16 10.15
CA GLU A 748 19.94 -10.63 9.15
C GLU A 748 20.16 -9.11 8.96
N MET A 749 20.23 -8.36 10.05
CA MET A 749 20.49 -6.91 10.00
C MET A 749 21.83 -6.60 9.34
N VAL A 750 22.91 -7.24 9.79
CA VAL A 750 24.27 -7.03 9.27
C VAL A 750 24.32 -7.36 7.78
N ALA A 751 23.77 -8.50 7.38
CA ALA A 751 23.78 -8.94 6.00
C ALA A 751 22.91 -8.04 5.10
N LYS A 752 21.69 -7.68 5.51
CA LYS A 752 20.77 -6.85 4.70
C LYS A 752 21.33 -5.44 4.50
N LEU A 753 21.81 -4.79 5.56
CA LEU A 753 22.39 -3.45 5.47
C LEU A 753 23.74 -3.46 4.74
N GLY A 754 24.56 -4.48 5.00
CA GLY A 754 25.82 -4.70 4.28
C GLY A 754 25.61 -4.79 2.76
N ARG A 755 24.66 -5.63 2.32
CA ARG A 755 24.34 -5.82 0.90
C ARG A 755 23.97 -4.51 0.21
N GLY A 756 23.10 -3.70 0.83
CA GLY A 756 22.73 -2.38 0.31
C GLY A 756 23.88 -1.38 0.17
N MET A 757 25.05 -1.69 0.76
CA MET A 757 26.29 -0.92 0.62
C MET A 757 27.38 -1.65 -0.16
N GLY A 758 27.07 -2.80 -0.79
CA GLY A 758 28.03 -3.59 -1.55
C GLY A 758 28.97 -4.43 -0.67
N MET A 759 28.67 -4.59 0.62
CA MET A 759 29.46 -5.42 1.54
C MET A 759 28.75 -6.75 1.79
N ARG A 760 29.41 -7.86 1.47
CA ARG A 760 28.86 -9.21 1.69
C ARG A 760 29.52 -9.84 2.89
N PHE A 761 28.85 -9.82 4.03
CA PHE A 761 29.35 -10.48 5.24
C PHE A 761 29.13 -11.99 5.14
N GLU A 762 30.21 -12.76 5.27
CA GLU A 762 30.11 -14.22 5.40
C GLU A 762 29.41 -14.58 6.71
N ALA A 763 28.78 -15.77 6.75
CA ALA A 763 28.06 -16.23 7.94
C ALA A 763 28.96 -16.26 9.19
N ALA A 764 30.20 -16.72 9.04
CA ALA A 764 31.19 -16.73 10.14
C ALA A 764 31.53 -15.31 10.64
N SER A 765 31.59 -14.33 9.73
CA SER A 765 31.81 -12.92 10.10
C SER A 765 30.63 -12.36 10.89
N CYS A 766 29.39 -12.69 10.50
CA CYS A 766 28.20 -12.31 11.25
C CYS A 766 28.18 -12.92 12.66
N SER A 767 28.49 -14.21 12.78
CA SER A 767 28.62 -14.89 14.09
C SER A 767 29.69 -14.26 14.98
N GLN A 768 30.84 -13.89 14.40
CA GLN A 768 31.89 -13.19 15.14
C GLN A 768 31.46 -11.79 15.59
N ILE A 769 30.81 -11.02 14.70
CA ILE A 769 30.25 -9.71 15.04
C ILE A 769 29.25 -9.85 16.19
N PHE A 770 28.36 -10.84 16.15
CA PHE A 770 27.41 -11.11 17.24
C PHE A 770 28.11 -11.39 18.57
N LYS A 771 29.17 -12.22 18.59
CA LYS A 771 29.97 -12.47 19.81
C LYS A 771 30.64 -11.21 20.34
N LEU A 772 31.17 -10.38 19.45
CA LEU A 772 31.84 -9.12 19.82
C LEU A 772 30.86 -8.10 20.42
N THR A 773 29.66 -8.00 19.87
CA THR A 773 28.68 -6.96 20.21
C THR A 773 27.56 -7.42 21.14
N GLY A 774 27.50 -8.73 21.44
CA GLY A 774 26.41 -9.39 22.17
C GLY A 774 25.03 -9.26 21.53
N GLY A 775 24.95 -8.90 20.24
CA GLY A 775 23.68 -8.65 19.55
C GLY A 775 23.05 -7.28 19.84
N HIS A 776 23.72 -6.40 20.59
CA HIS A 776 23.14 -5.08 20.90
C HIS A 776 23.00 -4.25 19.62
N PRO A 777 21.79 -3.77 19.24
CA PRO A 777 21.56 -3.17 17.92
C PRO A 777 22.44 -1.96 17.63
N PHE A 778 22.52 -1.00 18.57
CA PHE A 778 23.35 0.20 18.40
C PHE A 778 24.85 -0.14 18.28
N ILE A 779 25.42 -0.89 19.22
CA ILE A 779 26.84 -1.28 19.19
C ILE A 779 27.18 -2.09 17.93
N THR A 780 26.32 -3.02 17.53
CA THR A 780 26.48 -3.79 16.30
C THR A 780 26.55 -2.88 15.07
N ARG A 781 25.62 -1.92 14.97
CA ARG A 781 25.62 -0.95 13.87
C ARG A 781 26.85 -0.04 13.92
N MET A 782 27.27 0.44 15.08
CA MET A 782 28.46 1.29 15.20
C MET A 782 29.73 0.55 14.78
N PHE A 783 29.88 -0.71 15.20
CA PHE A 783 31.01 -1.53 14.79
C PHE A 783 30.97 -1.84 13.29
N CYS A 784 29.81 -2.18 12.73
CA CYS A 784 29.67 -2.41 11.29
C CYS A 784 29.85 -1.12 10.45
N SER A 785 29.44 0.04 10.97
CA SER A 785 29.71 1.37 10.39
C SER A 785 31.22 1.66 10.38
N TYR A 786 31.95 1.24 11.41
CA TYR A 786 33.40 1.34 11.42
C TYR A 786 34.07 0.45 10.36
N ILE A 787 33.65 -0.82 10.25
CA ILE A 787 34.11 -1.75 9.20
C ILE A 787 33.81 -1.16 7.81
N SER A 788 32.58 -0.65 7.65
CA SER A 788 32.09 0.05 6.47
C SER A 788 33.05 1.18 6.08
N ASP A 789 33.37 2.09 7.00
CA ASP A 789 34.26 3.22 6.75
C ASP A 789 35.67 2.81 6.34
N VAL A 790 36.23 1.77 6.97
CA VAL A 790 37.58 1.26 6.66
C VAL A 790 37.65 0.70 5.24
N TYR A 791 36.66 -0.09 4.81
CA TYR A 791 36.65 -0.75 3.49
C TYR A 791 35.85 0.01 2.42
N LYS A 792 35.58 1.31 2.63
CA LYS A 792 34.73 2.11 1.73
C LYS A 792 35.22 2.11 0.28
N ALA A 793 36.53 2.20 0.06
CA ALA A 793 37.12 2.30 -1.28
C ALA A 793 37.18 0.96 -2.05
N GLU A 794 36.92 -0.17 -1.37
CA GLU A 794 37.11 -1.51 -1.92
C GLU A 794 35.79 -2.23 -2.24
N ARG A 795 34.65 -1.51 -2.22
CA ARG A 795 33.32 -2.06 -2.47
C ARG A 795 33.04 -2.22 -3.99
N PRO A 796 32.28 -3.24 -4.40
CA PRO A 796 31.69 -4.30 -3.58
C PRO A 796 32.74 -5.31 -3.08
N ARG A 797 32.61 -5.78 -1.83
CA ARG A 797 33.60 -6.65 -1.18
C ARG A 797 32.99 -7.70 -0.25
N PRO A 798 33.48 -8.95 -0.24
CA PRO A 798 33.18 -9.87 0.85
C PRO A 798 33.96 -9.50 2.12
N ILE A 799 33.31 -9.62 3.29
CA ILE A 799 33.92 -9.37 4.60
C ILE A 799 34.13 -10.71 5.30
N MET A 800 35.40 -11.08 5.47
CA MET A 800 35.84 -12.33 6.10
C MET A 800 36.11 -12.17 7.60
N PRO A 801 36.07 -13.24 8.40
CA PRO A 801 36.28 -13.19 9.86
C PRO A 801 37.61 -12.53 10.28
N GLU A 802 38.67 -12.78 9.51
CA GLU A 802 40.01 -12.24 9.79
C GLU A 802 40.05 -10.72 9.63
N MET A 803 39.24 -10.18 8.71
CA MET A 803 39.10 -8.73 8.51
C MET A 803 38.36 -8.07 9.68
N VAL A 804 37.39 -8.78 10.29
CA VAL A 804 36.68 -8.30 11.47
C VAL A 804 37.62 -8.28 12.67
N GLU A 805 38.35 -9.37 12.90
CA GLU A 805 39.27 -9.49 14.05
C GLU A 805 40.35 -8.41 14.03
N ALA A 806 40.94 -8.13 12.86
CA ALA A 806 41.97 -7.11 12.70
C ALA A 806 41.53 -5.68 13.07
N LEU A 807 40.22 -5.43 13.17
CA LEU A 807 39.66 -4.11 13.47
C LEU A 807 39.18 -3.95 14.92
N VAL A 808 39.11 -5.04 15.70
CA VAL A 808 38.53 -5.03 17.06
C VAL A 808 39.26 -4.06 17.98
N ASP A 809 40.58 -4.22 18.14
CA ASP A 809 41.35 -3.40 19.09
C ASP A 809 41.39 -1.94 18.67
N ARG A 810 41.51 -1.70 17.34
CA ARG A 810 41.50 -0.35 16.76
C ARG A 810 40.16 0.35 16.95
N TYR A 811 39.05 -0.38 16.89
CA TYR A 811 37.71 0.16 17.18
C TYR A 811 37.57 0.54 18.66
N VAL A 812 37.99 -0.34 19.58
CA VAL A 812 37.93 -0.07 21.02
C VAL A 812 38.72 1.20 21.37
N ASP A 813 39.91 1.41 20.78
CA ASP A 813 40.73 2.60 21.03
C ASP A 813 40.14 3.89 20.45
N LEU A 814 39.66 3.85 19.21
CA LEU A 814 39.26 5.07 18.49
C LEU A 814 37.78 5.44 18.69
N LYS A 815 36.92 4.47 19.00
CA LYS A 815 35.45 4.63 19.03
C LYS A 815 34.80 4.12 20.31
N GLY A 816 35.42 3.16 21.03
CA GLY A 816 34.83 2.56 22.23
C GLY A 816 34.37 3.59 23.27
N ASN A 817 35.20 4.60 23.57
CA ASN A 817 34.85 5.67 24.51
C ASN A 817 33.65 6.53 24.05
N LYS A 818 33.41 6.66 22.75
CA LYS A 818 32.25 7.40 22.26
C LYS A 818 30.97 6.55 22.39
N ASP A 819 31.07 5.25 22.12
CA ASP A 819 29.91 4.40 21.93
C ASP A 819 29.40 3.76 23.24
N PHE A 820 30.29 3.43 24.18
CA PHE A 820 29.93 2.80 25.47
C PHE A 820 29.73 3.79 26.62
N LYS A 821 30.38 4.96 26.58
CA LYS A 821 30.42 5.91 27.71
C LYS A 821 29.03 6.35 28.16
N GLU A 822 28.14 6.72 27.24
CA GLU A 822 26.78 7.17 27.59
C GLU A 822 25.94 6.06 28.26
N ILE A 823 26.15 4.79 27.89
CA ILE A 823 25.46 3.66 28.51
C ILE A 823 25.97 3.49 29.96
N PHE A 824 27.29 3.58 30.16
CA PHE A 824 27.92 3.40 31.46
C PHE A 824 27.76 4.59 32.41
N GLU A 825 27.77 5.82 31.93
CA GLU A 825 27.49 7.02 32.75
C GLU A 825 26.07 6.98 33.33
N ARG A 826 25.12 6.38 32.60
CA ARG A 826 23.75 6.21 33.10
C ARG A 826 23.67 5.14 34.19
N LEU A 827 24.36 4.02 34.02
CA LEU A 827 24.50 3.01 35.07
C LEU A 827 25.18 3.61 36.30
N GLU A 828 26.22 4.41 36.13
CA GLU A 828 26.91 5.07 37.24
C GLU A 828 26.01 6.05 38.02
N ARG A 829 25.21 6.86 37.31
CA ARG A 829 24.34 7.85 37.95
C ARG A 829 23.14 7.22 38.67
N ASP A 830 22.51 6.25 38.03
CA ASP A 830 21.21 5.73 38.47
C ASP A 830 21.36 4.41 39.26
N TYR A 831 22.43 3.61 39.02
CA TYR A 831 22.63 2.25 39.54
C TYR A 831 24.12 1.90 39.78
N PRO A 832 24.80 2.57 40.75
CA PRO A 832 26.24 2.39 40.96
C PRO A 832 26.66 0.93 41.24
N GLU A 833 25.82 0.15 41.92
CA GLU A 833 26.06 -1.26 42.23
C GLU A 833 26.11 -2.14 40.97
N GLU A 834 25.23 -1.89 39.99
CA GLU A 834 25.21 -2.60 38.70
C GLU A 834 26.45 -2.26 37.86
N ARG A 835 26.91 -1.01 37.93
CA ARG A 835 28.16 -0.57 37.29
C ARG A 835 29.36 -1.29 37.88
N ASP A 836 29.45 -1.38 39.20
CA ASP A 836 30.59 -2.01 39.90
C ASP A 836 30.69 -3.50 39.56
N LEU A 837 29.55 -4.18 39.51
CA LEU A 837 29.48 -5.57 39.07
C LEU A 837 29.99 -5.74 37.62
N CYS A 838 29.59 -4.87 36.69
CA CYS A 838 30.11 -4.92 35.32
C CYS A 838 31.64 -4.78 35.25
N VAL A 839 32.21 -3.87 36.05
CA VAL A 839 33.67 -3.67 36.12
C VAL A 839 34.37 -4.90 36.69
N ALA A 840 33.84 -5.47 37.79
CA ALA A 840 34.37 -6.67 38.40
C ALA A 840 34.36 -7.87 37.43
N LEU A 841 33.25 -8.07 36.70
CA LEU A 841 33.14 -9.13 35.68
C LEU A 841 34.12 -8.91 34.52
N ALA A 842 34.39 -7.66 34.14
CA ALA A 842 35.35 -7.37 33.09
C ALA A 842 36.78 -7.73 33.50
N GLN A 843 37.15 -7.44 34.75
CA GLN A 843 38.48 -7.69 35.31
C GLN A 843 38.71 -9.17 35.66
N ALA A 844 37.65 -9.93 35.94
CA ALA A 844 37.74 -11.33 36.30
C ALA A 844 38.42 -12.17 35.18
N GLU A 845 39.49 -12.90 35.57
CA GLU A 845 40.15 -13.88 34.70
C GLU A 845 39.38 -15.20 34.65
N GLN A 846 38.65 -15.54 35.72
CA GLN A 846 37.80 -16.72 35.82
C GLN A 846 36.31 -16.32 35.89
N PRO A 847 35.40 -17.20 35.45
CA PRO A 847 33.96 -16.94 35.55
C PRO A 847 33.51 -16.75 37.01
N VAL A 848 32.74 -15.70 37.29
CA VAL A 848 32.33 -15.35 38.66
C VAL A 848 31.08 -16.17 39.04
N PRO A 849 31.05 -16.89 40.18
CA PRO A 849 29.88 -17.64 40.61
C PRO A 849 28.64 -16.77 40.86
N PHE A 850 27.45 -17.21 40.45
CA PHE A 850 26.19 -16.48 40.69
C PHE A 850 25.87 -16.30 42.18
N GLU A 851 26.34 -17.22 43.04
CA GLU A 851 26.11 -17.15 44.49
C GLU A 851 26.91 -16.03 45.19
N SER A 852 27.97 -15.53 44.56
CA SER A 852 28.85 -14.51 45.15
C SER A 852 28.53 -13.07 44.75
N VAL A 853 27.44 -12.86 44.01
CA VAL A 853 27.04 -11.54 43.49
C VAL A 853 25.65 -11.15 44.00
N ASP A 854 25.42 -9.83 44.13
CA ASP A 854 24.13 -9.32 44.59
C ASP A 854 23.00 -9.71 43.62
N LYS A 855 21.95 -10.34 44.17
CA LYS A 855 20.88 -10.93 43.36
C LYS A 855 20.02 -9.87 42.67
N SER A 856 19.86 -8.69 43.29
CA SER A 856 19.13 -7.57 42.68
C SER A 856 19.88 -7.00 41.49
N SER A 857 21.16 -6.64 41.66
CA SER A 857 21.96 -6.06 40.58
C SER A 857 22.12 -7.03 39.40
N VAL A 858 22.36 -8.32 39.68
CA VAL A 858 22.52 -9.34 38.62
C VAL A 858 21.21 -9.55 37.86
N ARG A 859 20.06 -9.53 38.54
CA ARG A 859 18.76 -9.73 37.89
C ARG A 859 18.53 -8.68 36.80
N HIS A 860 18.73 -7.40 37.10
CA HIS A 860 18.56 -6.33 36.11
C HIS A 860 19.56 -6.44 34.96
N LEU A 861 20.84 -6.72 35.26
CA LEU A 861 21.88 -6.87 34.23
C LEU A 861 21.64 -8.05 33.29
N ILE A 862 21.01 -9.13 33.77
CA ILE A 862 20.56 -10.26 32.96
C ILE A 862 19.39 -9.84 32.06
N GLU A 863 18.37 -9.17 32.61
CA GLU A 863 17.22 -8.67 31.83
C GLU A 863 17.62 -7.62 30.79
N TYR A 864 18.67 -6.84 31.07
CA TYR A 864 19.31 -5.92 30.14
C TYR A 864 20.26 -6.60 29.14
N GLU A 865 20.51 -7.89 29.32
CA GLU A 865 21.47 -8.70 28.56
C GLU A 865 22.88 -8.09 28.48
N LEU A 866 23.31 -7.34 29.50
CA LEU A 866 24.73 -6.98 29.67
C LEU A 866 25.53 -8.14 30.24
N VAL A 867 24.83 -9.03 30.96
CA VAL A 867 25.39 -10.16 31.66
C VAL A 867 24.61 -11.41 31.27
N ARG A 868 25.32 -12.54 31.13
CA ARG A 868 24.75 -13.86 30.88
C ARG A 868 25.13 -14.81 32.00
N LEU A 869 24.25 -15.79 32.21
CA LEU A 869 24.45 -16.86 33.16
C LEU A 869 24.79 -18.15 32.40
N GLU A 870 26.07 -18.53 32.42
CA GLU A 870 26.57 -19.76 31.81
C GLU A 870 26.73 -20.83 32.89
N GLY A 871 25.71 -21.69 33.02
CA GLY A 871 25.67 -22.69 34.08
C GLY A 871 25.49 -22.06 35.46
N LYS A 872 26.56 -21.98 36.25
CA LYS A 872 26.58 -21.30 37.57
C LYS A 872 27.43 -20.03 37.58
N ALA A 873 27.97 -19.65 36.43
CA ALA A 873 28.87 -18.51 36.32
C ALA A 873 28.20 -17.33 35.61
N VAL A 874 28.64 -16.14 35.98
CA VAL A 874 28.16 -14.85 35.51
C VAL A 874 29.26 -14.25 34.64
N THR A 875 28.94 -13.88 33.41
CA THR A 875 29.89 -13.33 32.42
C THR A 875 29.27 -12.14 31.68
N LEU A 876 30.12 -11.25 31.15
CA LEU A 876 29.66 -10.17 30.27
C LEU A 876 29.23 -10.73 28.92
N SER A 877 28.12 -10.23 28.37
CA SER A 877 27.55 -10.69 27.10
C SER A 877 28.29 -10.16 25.86
N MET A 878 29.09 -9.09 26.00
CA MET A 878 29.75 -8.39 24.90
C MET A 878 31.27 -8.36 25.11
N ASP A 879 32.05 -8.94 24.19
CA ASP A 879 33.51 -8.91 24.28
C ASP A 879 34.08 -7.50 24.08
N LEU A 880 33.48 -6.70 23.19
CA LEU A 880 33.88 -5.30 23.00
C LEU A 880 33.73 -4.48 24.29
N LEU A 881 32.66 -4.71 25.05
CA LEU A 881 32.45 -4.04 26.33
C LEU A 881 33.49 -4.49 27.35
N ARG A 882 33.77 -5.80 27.43
CA ARG A 882 34.81 -6.34 28.32
C ARG A 882 36.16 -5.70 28.05
N ARG A 883 36.59 -5.62 26.77
CA ARG A 883 37.86 -4.99 26.36
C ARG A 883 37.88 -3.50 26.70
N TRP A 884 36.77 -2.80 26.46
CA TRP A 884 36.62 -1.38 26.76
C TRP A 884 36.71 -1.09 28.27
N LEU A 885 36.04 -1.90 29.11
CA LEU A 885 36.08 -1.77 30.57
C LEU A 885 37.48 -2.05 31.12
N LYS A 886 38.16 -3.10 30.64
CA LYS A 886 39.55 -3.38 31.02
C LYS A 886 40.48 -2.20 30.73
N ARG A 887 40.31 -1.51 29.59
CA ARG A 887 41.15 -0.36 29.24
C ARG A 887 40.85 0.90 30.05
N ASN A 888 39.58 1.16 30.41
CA ASN A 888 39.19 2.40 31.10
C ASN A 888 39.16 2.29 32.62
N TYR A 889 38.98 1.09 33.16
CA TYR A 889 38.81 0.84 34.60
C TYR A 889 39.82 -0.19 35.15
N GLY A 890 40.76 -0.67 34.33
CA GLY A 890 41.75 -1.70 34.70
C GLY A 890 42.82 -1.29 35.72
N ASP A 891 42.96 -0.01 36.04
CA ASP A 891 44.01 0.51 36.95
C ASP A 891 43.45 1.11 38.26
N SER A 892 42.49 0.44 38.88
CA SER A 892 41.95 0.84 40.20
C SER A 892 42.72 0.29 41.40
N GLU A 893 44.02 0.00 41.25
CA GLU A 893 44.95 -0.10 42.39
C GLU A 893 45.92 1.08 42.53
N GLY A 894 45.80 2.16 41.75
CA GLY A 894 46.67 3.30 42.03
C GLY A 894 46.59 4.51 41.13
N THR A 895 45.46 5.22 41.05
CA THR A 895 45.47 6.69 41.14
C THR A 895 44.07 7.25 41.29
N LYS A 896 43.85 7.98 42.38
CA LYS A 896 42.81 9.02 42.44
C LYS A 896 43.00 9.95 41.23
N ARG A 897 42.05 9.96 40.28
CA ARG A 897 41.89 11.07 39.35
C ARG A 897 40.75 11.94 39.85
N ASN A 898 41.14 13.17 40.20
CA ASN A 898 40.32 14.24 40.74
C ASN A 898 39.23 14.69 39.76
N SER A 899 38.10 15.07 40.35
CA SER A 899 37.15 16.15 39.98
C SER A 899 36.66 16.26 38.55
#